data_AF-A0A317XMI5-F1
#
_entry.id   AF-A0A317XMI5-F1
#
_cell.length_a   1.000
_cell.length_b   1.000
_cell.length_c   1.000
_cell.angle_alpha   90.00
_cell.angle_beta   90.00
_cell.angle_gamma   90.00
#
_symmetry.space_group_name_H-M   'P 1'
#
loop_
_entity.id
_entity.type
_entity.pdbx_description
1 polymer ?
#
loop_
_entity_poly.entity_id
_entity_poly.type
_entity_poly.pdbx_seq_one_letter_code
_entity_poly.pdbx_strand_id
1 'polypeptide(L)'
;MSLPPPSSKARYAVSTITLEVPLDEPIQQNSSSPYTYNDGGVTRQVLTTDTVLLTMYYPTDKDVEGGSSSTVSAAATGSVPEWLEAPKLKSLGGLLKYAGIPKYLAVPIIIPAYSVIYQKLPVLADAPIASSPSGINAERGFPVAVMSHGLGGSRTTYSAYCSSLAASGIVVAAVEHRDGSCALTVIHHPPASSSTANGSAAHSSGLFGWLTGSGGKDEHGTIEPKIYIKPAEIDGQPAPMTFRRAQVEMRRQEVLAALDVVKGIANGKGAPLIQTCTRTCREKAAVRNNRAAVLSAFAGKLDVSNPWLIGHSFGGCTAIESLRRSDCPFGRALTLDPWVEPIAVTGSDTTPVSKPLYVINSEDFTQWKSHMDDVSTISKESRAVTGGKGWVMTLGAEGTEKDDDLTAAVIGTPGPPSRLVIVHDMFGTLFGLDACIDALVSLFEDQLRASDSLPPIVPELIVMDWFHATQRDFTYSSVGGEYKPIAQVFKGTLPRVLLQAGILPAKSKADAKPLTKAGSYVDDGPAEEALESPFDASVVDTMMGALKQLRPRPGMVDALTRIYRDRDGKGRIPASVDKIDVWAATNGSLELGRASFLRALGEIDGADLDSSASQQGKNDQERSIGTGIGLFSCDEIGVAKPDPKVYAEILRRIRAEPVDPNGAIKEFQGIWFVASHTWDTFAAKRAGFRTAWVTYEEHFPCQSVYGTPDVVGRDMAEVAEKILAYERKLQAGDAAAKAAPAWTYSKENQSQGGGPVASQHTSFSDFPFLLPSMSKFIGSVSSQSLLEINSQVTQRMILGDRCETHEGVFSGLQADGEQQSWRVWTEGRPRPAASLDAEKPIEGKGRKGRIIVHAT
;
A
#
# COMPACT_ATOMS: atom_id res chain seq x y z
N MET A 1 11.02 19.94 3.96
CA MET A 1 11.89 19.44 5.04
C MET A 1 12.91 18.52 4.37
N SER A 2 14.21 18.59 4.72
CA SER A 2 15.31 18.02 3.93
C SER A 2 15.56 16.52 4.17
N LEU A 3 16.21 15.84 3.23
CA LEU A 3 16.75 14.49 3.44
C LEU A 3 17.65 14.44 4.69
N PRO A 4 17.73 13.29 5.37
CA PRO A 4 18.56 13.19 6.56
C PRO A 4 20.04 13.47 6.27
N PRO A 5 20.71 14.30 7.08
CA PRO A 5 22.14 14.56 6.90
C PRO A 5 22.96 13.32 7.32
N PRO A 6 24.20 13.20 6.82
CA PRO A 6 25.16 12.24 7.36
C PRO A 6 25.34 12.43 8.88
N SER A 7 25.64 11.33 9.60
CA SER A 7 25.89 11.38 11.05
C SER A 7 26.94 12.44 11.40
N SER A 8 26.77 13.10 12.55
CA SER A 8 27.78 14.01 13.10
C SER A 8 29.15 13.34 13.32
N LYS A 9 29.16 12.01 13.51
CA LYS A 9 30.35 11.17 13.66
C LYS A 9 30.91 10.64 12.32
N ALA A 10 30.36 11.09 11.18
CA ALA A 10 30.85 10.73 9.85
C ALA A 10 32.36 10.95 9.75
N ARG A 11 33.09 9.98 9.19
CA ARG A 11 34.54 10.05 9.02
C ARG A 11 34.93 10.93 7.85
N TYR A 12 34.19 10.82 6.76
CA TYR A 12 34.41 11.53 5.52
C TYR A 12 33.21 12.42 5.18
N ALA A 13 33.43 13.46 4.39
CA ALA A 13 32.34 14.05 3.62
C ALA A 13 31.95 13.09 2.48
N VAL A 14 30.81 13.35 1.82
CA VAL A 14 30.30 12.48 0.75
C VAL A 14 30.21 13.26 -0.55
N SER A 15 30.73 12.65 -1.61
CA SER A 15 30.58 13.12 -2.98
C SER A 15 29.92 12.05 -3.85
N THR A 16 29.39 12.46 -4.99
CA THR A 16 28.73 11.62 -5.97
C THR A 16 29.25 11.86 -7.37
N ILE A 17 29.18 10.83 -8.22
CA ILE A 17 29.37 10.94 -9.67
C ILE A 17 28.42 9.97 -10.38
N THR A 18 27.69 10.46 -11.37
CA THR A 18 26.75 9.66 -12.17
C THR A 18 27.38 9.32 -13.51
N LEU A 19 27.35 8.03 -13.86
CA LEU A 19 27.97 7.48 -15.07
C LEU A 19 26.94 6.63 -15.83
N GLU A 20 26.66 7.01 -17.08
CA GLU A 20 25.95 6.15 -18.05
C GLU A 20 26.97 5.65 -19.06
N VAL A 21 27.22 4.34 -19.07
CA VAL A 21 28.31 3.71 -19.83
C VAL A 21 27.72 2.78 -20.88
N PRO A 22 28.11 2.89 -22.17
CA PRO A 22 27.78 1.90 -23.19
C PRO A 22 28.25 0.50 -22.82
N LEU A 23 27.40 -0.49 -23.05
CA LEU A 23 27.74 -1.89 -22.90
C LEU A 23 28.43 -2.38 -24.18
N ASP A 24 29.43 -3.25 -24.03
CA ASP A 24 30.09 -3.90 -25.18
C ASP A 24 29.09 -4.74 -25.98
N GLU A 25 28.19 -5.45 -25.26
CA GLU A 25 27.04 -6.15 -25.82
C GLU A 25 25.75 -5.66 -25.14
N PRO A 26 24.70 -5.30 -25.89
CA PRO A 26 23.42 -4.92 -25.30
C PRO A 26 22.83 -6.06 -24.46
N ILE A 27 22.33 -5.72 -23.28
CA ILE A 27 21.52 -6.64 -22.48
C ILE A 27 20.18 -6.78 -23.17
N GLN A 28 19.78 -8.02 -23.47
CA GLN A 28 18.50 -8.34 -24.09
C GLN A 28 17.88 -9.57 -23.43
N GLN A 29 16.55 -9.66 -23.48
CA GLN A 29 15.85 -10.86 -23.03
C GLN A 29 16.27 -12.08 -23.86
N ASN A 30 16.75 -13.12 -23.18
CA ASN A 30 17.05 -14.40 -23.81
C ASN A 30 15.75 -15.17 -24.10
N SER A 31 15.02 -14.75 -25.14
CA SER A 31 13.76 -15.33 -25.59
C SER A 31 13.56 -15.09 -27.09
N SER A 32 13.03 -16.08 -27.81
CA SER A 32 12.59 -15.93 -29.21
C SER A 32 11.35 -15.05 -29.36
N SER A 33 10.67 -14.73 -28.26
CA SER A 33 9.53 -13.82 -28.18
C SER A 33 9.76 -12.87 -27.00
N PRO A 34 10.52 -11.78 -27.19
CA PRO A 34 10.79 -10.81 -26.13
C PRO A 34 9.51 -10.08 -25.74
N TYR A 35 9.40 -9.68 -24.47
CA TYR A 35 8.28 -8.88 -23.99
C TYR A 35 8.29 -7.50 -24.66
N THR A 36 7.13 -7.12 -25.18
CA THR A 36 6.89 -5.82 -25.80
C THR A 36 5.75 -5.07 -25.12
N TYR A 37 5.67 -3.77 -25.34
CA TYR A 37 4.56 -2.93 -24.90
C TYR A 37 4.32 -1.80 -25.90
N ASN A 38 3.10 -1.26 -25.93
CA ASN A 38 2.77 -0.10 -26.75
C ASN A 38 3.08 1.20 -25.99
N ASP A 39 3.95 2.02 -26.57
CA ASP A 39 4.27 3.36 -26.09
C ASP A 39 3.93 4.38 -27.18
N GLY A 40 2.80 5.08 -27.01
CA GLY A 40 2.37 6.13 -27.94
C GLY A 40 2.16 5.65 -29.38
N GLY A 41 1.70 4.41 -29.57
CA GLY A 41 1.49 3.80 -30.90
C GLY A 41 2.72 3.06 -31.45
N VAL A 42 3.84 3.06 -30.74
CA VAL A 42 5.05 2.32 -31.12
C VAL A 42 5.24 1.11 -30.21
N THR A 43 5.39 -0.07 -30.80
CA THR A 43 5.75 -1.29 -30.06
C THR A 43 7.23 -1.26 -29.70
N ARG A 44 7.55 -1.31 -28.41
CA ARG A 44 8.92 -1.31 -27.88
C ARG A 44 9.21 -2.59 -27.11
N GLN A 45 10.46 -3.06 -27.15
CA GLN A 45 10.92 -4.14 -26.27
C GLN A 45 11.09 -3.63 -24.84
N VAL A 46 10.72 -4.46 -23.87
CA VAL A 46 10.68 -4.09 -22.45
C VAL A 46 12.01 -4.41 -21.77
N LEU A 47 12.60 -5.56 -22.04
CA LEU A 47 13.80 -6.04 -21.35
C LEU A 47 15.01 -5.95 -22.28
N THR A 48 15.42 -4.71 -22.56
CA THR A 48 16.59 -4.41 -23.39
C THR A 48 17.25 -3.11 -22.95
N THR A 49 18.58 -3.05 -23.00
CA THR A 49 19.37 -1.83 -22.87
C THR A 49 20.78 -1.99 -23.44
N ASP A 50 21.34 -0.90 -23.97
CA ASP A 50 22.70 -0.81 -24.52
C ASP A 50 23.65 -0.02 -23.62
N THR A 51 23.19 0.41 -22.44
CA THR A 51 23.96 1.18 -21.48
C THR A 51 23.66 0.72 -20.05
N VAL A 52 24.62 0.90 -19.14
CA VAL A 52 24.40 0.79 -17.70
C VAL A 52 24.49 2.17 -17.06
N LEU A 53 23.51 2.53 -16.22
CA LEU A 53 23.53 3.76 -15.43
C LEU A 53 23.76 3.45 -13.96
N LEU A 54 24.74 4.12 -13.37
CA LEU A 54 24.98 4.10 -11.93
C LEU A 54 25.31 5.48 -11.38
N THR A 55 25.08 5.67 -10.07
CA THR A 55 25.65 6.77 -9.29
C THR A 55 26.55 6.21 -8.21
N MET A 56 27.82 6.57 -8.24
CA MET A 56 28.77 6.24 -7.19
C MET A 56 28.66 7.27 -6.07
N TYR A 57 28.43 6.81 -4.85
CA TYR A 57 28.57 7.57 -3.61
C TYR A 57 29.91 7.19 -2.99
N TYR A 58 30.76 8.17 -2.71
CA TYR A 58 32.13 7.89 -2.27
C TYR A 58 32.64 8.89 -1.23
N PRO A 59 33.65 8.49 -0.43
CA PRO A 59 34.26 9.34 0.57
C PRO A 59 35.08 10.46 -0.07
N THR A 60 34.93 11.69 0.42
CA THR A 60 35.79 12.84 0.11
C THR A 60 36.31 13.46 1.40
N ASP A 61 37.49 14.07 1.35
CA ASP A 61 38.12 14.67 2.53
C ASP A 61 37.28 15.85 3.04
N LYS A 62 37.20 16.04 4.37
CA LYS A 62 36.53 17.20 4.95
C LYS A 62 37.47 18.41 4.81
N ASP A 63 37.00 19.50 4.23
CA ASP A 63 37.81 20.73 4.17
C ASP A 63 38.23 21.16 5.58
N VAL A 64 39.53 21.37 5.76
CA VAL A 64 40.11 21.96 6.98
C VAL A 64 40.14 23.47 6.78
N GLU A 65 39.21 24.21 7.42
CA GLU A 65 39.47 25.48 8.10
C GLU A 65 38.21 26.01 8.82
N GLY A 66 38.42 26.56 10.02
CA GLY A 66 37.45 26.66 11.12
C GLY A 66 36.19 27.52 10.92
N GLY A 67 35.11 27.06 11.55
CA GLY A 67 33.86 27.81 11.75
C GLY A 67 32.67 26.86 11.87
N SER A 68 31.91 26.95 12.95
CA SER A 68 30.72 26.13 13.18
C SER A 68 29.63 26.34 12.11
N SER A 69 29.56 25.46 11.12
CA SER A 69 28.35 25.13 10.35
C SER A 69 28.72 24.06 9.32
N SER A 70 27.93 22.99 9.27
CA SER A 70 28.02 21.84 8.38
C SER A 70 27.70 22.17 6.90
N THR A 71 28.27 23.24 6.37
CA THR A 71 28.11 23.68 4.99
C THR A 71 29.49 23.80 4.37
N VAL A 72 29.92 22.72 3.71
CA VAL A 72 31.12 22.71 2.87
C VAL A 72 30.98 23.82 1.82
N SER A 73 31.96 24.72 1.78
CA SER A 73 32.02 25.86 0.87
C SER A 73 32.09 25.37 -0.58
N ALA A 74 31.09 25.76 -1.38
CA ALA A 74 30.93 25.40 -2.80
C ALA A 74 31.95 26.10 -3.72
N ALA A 75 33.24 25.87 -3.50
CA ALA A 75 34.32 26.57 -4.20
C ALA A 75 35.24 25.62 -4.98
N ALA A 76 34.66 24.71 -5.77
CA ALA A 76 35.25 24.20 -7.02
C ALA A 76 34.17 23.38 -7.76
N THR A 77 33.41 24.02 -8.67
CA THR A 77 32.40 23.40 -9.56
C THR A 77 31.13 22.77 -8.94
N GLY A 78 30.98 22.82 -7.61
CA GLY A 78 29.97 22.09 -6.82
C GLY A 78 28.50 22.36 -7.13
N SER A 79 27.93 21.58 -8.05
CA SER A 79 26.48 21.40 -8.12
C SER A 79 26.03 20.37 -7.08
N VAL A 80 24.89 20.63 -6.45
CA VAL A 80 24.28 19.69 -5.50
C VAL A 80 23.30 18.83 -6.30
N PRO A 81 23.46 17.50 -6.36
CA PRO A 81 22.58 16.64 -7.13
C PRO A 81 21.13 16.75 -6.64
N GLU A 82 20.19 16.61 -7.56
CA GLU A 82 18.77 16.56 -7.22
C GLU A 82 18.35 15.11 -6.91
N TRP A 83 17.40 14.96 -5.98
CA TRP A 83 16.90 13.64 -5.59
C TRP A 83 16.06 12.99 -6.69
N LEU A 84 15.19 13.76 -7.34
CA LEU A 84 14.35 13.28 -8.45
C LEU A 84 15.04 13.53 -9.79
N GLU A 85 15.10 12.55 -10.68
CA GLU A 85 15.70 12.71 -12.01
C GLU A 85 14.88 13.67 -12.89
N ALA A 86 15.54 14.38 -13.81
CA ALA A 86 14.85 15.14 -14.87
C ALA A 86 14.46 14.25 -16.05
N PRO A 87 13.32 14.48 -16.75
CA PRO A 87 12.35 15.55 -16.52
C PRO A 87 11.45 15.30 -15.29
N LYS A 88 11.37 16.27 -14.38
CA LYS A 88 10.71 16.13 -13.07
C LYS A 88 9.26 15.70 -13.13
N LEU A 89 8.48 16.27 -14.04
CA LEU A 89 7.07 15.94 -14.21
C LEU A 89 6.87 14.49 -14.69
N LYS A 90 7.80 13.96 -15.50
CA LYS A 90 7.77 12.55 -15.91
C LYS A 90 8.15 11.63 -14.75
N SER A 91 9.15 12.01 -13.96
CA SER A 91 9.54 11.25 -12.76
C SER A 91 8.39 11.16 -11.76
N LEU A 92 7.68 12.28 -11.54
CA LEU A 92 6.47 12.29 -10.73
C LEU A 92 5.36 11.45 -11.36
N GLY A 93 5.15 11.54 -12.68
CA GLY A 93 4.19 10.70 -13.40
C GLY A 93 4.48 9.20 -13.25
N GLY A 94 5.76 8.81 -13.28
CA GLY A 94 6.22 7.46 -13.02
C GLY A 94 5.93 6.98 -11.59
N LEU A 95 6.19 7.83 -10.59
CA LEU A 95 5.86 7.57 -9.18
C LEU A 95 4.35 7.41 -8.97
N LEU A 96 3.54 8.29 -9.56
CA LEU A 96 2.06 8.20 -9.51
C LEU A 96 1.56 6.92 -10.18
N LYS A 97 2.14 6.56 -11.35
CA LYS A 97 1.80 5.33 -12.07
C LYS A 97 2.12 4.09 -11.22
N TYR A 98 3.27 4.08 -10.55
CA TYR A 98 3.66 3.03 -9.60
C TYR A 98 2.68 2.95 -8.43
N ALA A 99 2.31 4.10 -7.83
CA ALA A 99 1.35 4.19 -6.72
C ALA A 99 -0.10 3.87 -7.11
N GLY A 100 -0.39 3.61 -8.39
CA GLY A 100 -1.75 3.32 -8.87
C GLY A 100 -2.66 4.55 -8.95
N ILE A 101 -2.12 5.76 -8.81
CA ILE A 101 -2.88 7.01 -8.80
C ILE A 101 -3.09 7.49 -10.26
N PRO A 102 -4.34 7.69 -10.71
CA PRO A 102 -4.61 8.21 -12.05
C PRO A 102 -4.04 9.62 -12.29
N LYS A 103 -3.51 9.86 -13.51
CA LYS A 103 -2.85 11.13 -13.91
C LYS A 103 -3.72 12.38 -13.73
N TYR A 104 -5.05 12.26 -13.77
CA TYR A 104 -6.00 13.37 -13.61
C TYR A 104 -6.25 13.75 -12.13
N LEU A 105 -5.86 12.90 -11.18
CA LEU A 105 -5.84 13.22 -9.74
C LEU A 105 -4.51 13.86 -9.31
N ALA A 106 -3.57 14.08 -10.23
CA ALA A 106 -2.22 14.57 -9.92
C ALA A 106 -2.20 16.02 -9.43
N VAL A 107 -3.06 16.92 -9.95
CA VAL A 107 -3.01 18.36 -9.65
C VAL A 107 -3.17 18.69 -8.15
N PRO A 108 -4.15 18.14 -7.41
CA PRO A 108 -4.24 18.36 -5.97
C PRO A 108 -3.11 17.69 -5.16
N ILE A 109 -2.37 16.74 -5.73
CA ILE A 109 -1.22 16.06 -5.12
C ILE A 109 0.11 16.81 -5.40
N ILE A 110 0.22 17.46 -6.56
CA ILE A 110 1.42 18.19 -7.00
C ILE A 110 1.76 19.36 -6.07
N ILE A 111 0.76 20.05 -5.51
CA ILE A 111 0.97 21.22 -4.64
C ILE A 111 1.73 20.84 -3.34
N PRO A 112 1.33 19.82 -2.57
CA PRO A 112 2.13 19.34 -1.44
C PRO A 112 3.43 18.60 -1.85
N ALA A 113 3.47 17.98 -3.05
CA ALA A 113 4.66 17.30 -3.57
C ALA A 113 5.73 18.23 -4.16
N TYR A 114 5.47 19.54 -4.28
CA TYR A 114 6.43 20.52 -4.82
C TYR A 114 7.78 20.50 -4.08
N SER A 115 7.75 20.24 -2.77
CA SER A 115 8.96 20.09 -1.96
C SER A 115 9.81 18.85 -2.30
N VAL A 116 9.20 17.77 -2.81
CA VAL A 116 9.90 16.56 -3.31
C VAL A 116 10.64 16.88 -4.61
N ILE A 117 9.97 17.58 -5.52
CA ILE A 117 10.41 17.77 -6.91
C ILE A 117 11.79 18.45 -6.97
N TYR A 118 12.00 19.40 -6.06
CA TYR A 118 13.23 20.20 -5.96
C TYR A 118 14.11 19.81 -4.77
N GLN A 119 13.86 18.65 -4.14
CA GLN A 119 14.70 18.17 -3.05
C GLN A 119 16.11 17.87 -3.57
N LYS A 120 17.10 18.44 -2.90
CA LYS A 120 18.53 18.22 -3.18
C LYS A 120 19.11 17.14 -2.26
N LEU A 121 20.09 16.39 -2.76
CA LEU A 121 20.88 15.46 -1.96
C LEU A 121 21.86 16.24 -1.08
N PRO A 122 22.06 15.89 0.21
CA PRO A 122 23.00 16.57 1.10
C PRO A 122 24.46 16.13 0.84
N VAL A 123 24.88 16.10 -0.42
CA VAL A 123 26.19 15.62 -0.89
C VAL A 123 26.73 16.51 -2.00
N LEU A 124 28.05 16.49 -2.22
CA LEU A 124 28.67 17.17 -3.35
C LEU A 124 28.60 16.30 -4.62
N ALA A 125 28.65 16.95 -5.78
CA ALA A 125 28.94 16.27 -7.04
C ALA A 125 30.39 16.52 -7.45
N ASP A 126 31.04 15.49 -7.98
CA ASP A 126 32.33 15.57 -8.67
C ASP A 126 33.49 16.16 -7.82
N ALA A 127 33.46 16.00 -6.50
CA ALA A 127 34.60 16.30 -5.62
C ALA A 127 35.64 15.16 -5.64
N PRO A 128 36.94 15.41 -5.36
CA PRO A 128 37.96 14.37 -5.35
C PRO A 128 37.67 13.24 -4.33
N ILE A 129 38.01 11.99 -4.66
CA ILE A 129 37.99 10.90 -3.67
C ILE A 129 39.03 11.15 -2.58
N ALA A 130 38.69 10.81 -1.33
CA ALA A 130 39.57 10.94 -0.18
C ALA A 130 40.96 10.32 -0.39
N SER A 131 41.96 10.90 0.28
CA SER A 131 43.37 10.62 0.05
C SER A 131 43.75 9.16 0.36
N SER A 132 43.24 8.58 1.46
CA SER A 132 43.41 7.16 1.77
C SER A 132 42.31 6.63 2.71
N PRO A 133 41.92 5.34 2.57
CA PRO A 133 41.16 4.64 3.59
C PRO A 133 41.98 4.52 4.87
N SER A 134 41.32 4.27 5.99
CA SER A 134 42.01 4.23 7.28
C SER A 134 41.44 3.15 8.19
N GLY A 135 42.26 2.58 9.07
CA GLY A 135 41.96 1.33 9.77
C GLY A 135 42.39 0.10 8.97
N ILE A 136 41.66 -1.02 9.08
CA ILE A 136 41.98 -2.32 8.45
C ILE A 136 42.11 -2.23 6.91
N ASN A 137 41.48 -1.22 6.31
CA ASN A 137 41.46 -1.02 4.86
C ASN A 137 42.56 -0.08 4.35
N ALA A 138 43.43 0.47 5.22
CA ALA A 138 44.50 1.39 4.82
C ALA A 138 45.41 0.82 3.72
N GLU A 139 45.64 -0.50 3.73
CA GLU A 139 46.47 -1.21 2.75
C GLU A 139 45.67 -1.83 1.58
N ARG A 140 44.34 -1.96 1.69
CA ARG A 140 43.48 -2.66 0.71
C ARG A 140 42.71 -1.74 -0.23
N GLY A 141 42.54 -0.47 0.12
CA GLY A 141 41.63 0.43 -0.60
C GLY A 141 40.24 0.52 0.06
N PHE A 142 39.40 1.44 -0.41
CA PHE A 142 38.01 1.56 0.03
C PHE A 142 37.19 0.36 -0.45
N PRO A 143 36.50 -0.37 0.45
CA PRO A 143 35.60 -1.45 0.04
C PRO A 143 34.50 -0.97 -0.91
N VAL A 144 34.14 -1.83 -1.85
CA VAL A 144 33.12 -1.55 -2.86
C VAL A 144 31.84 -2.34 -2.60
N ALA A 145 30.70 -1.66 -2.69
CA ALA A 145 29.38 -2.25 -2.73
C ALA A 145 28.61 -1.81 -3.99
N VAL A 146 27.86 -2.72 -4.62
CA VAL A 146 26.88 -2.40 -5.66
C VAL A 146 25.49 -2.45 -5.03
N MET A 147 24.69 -1.40 -5.22
CA MET A 147 23.34 -1.27 -4.65
C MET A 147 22.26 -1.41 -5.74
N SER A 148 21.30 -2.30 -5.50
CA SER A 148 20.14 -2.55 -6.36
C SER A 148 18.83 -2.09 -5.68
N HIS A 149 18.07 -1.21 -6.33
CA HIS A 149 16.90 -0.54 -5.74
C HIS A 149 15.61 -1.38 -5.75
N GLY A 150 14.64 -1.09 -4.90
CA GLY A 150 13.31 -1.73 -4.96
C GLY A 150 12.49 -1.40 -6.22
N LEU A 151 11.34 -2.05 -6.39
CA LEU A 151 10.37 -1.72 -7.44
C LEU A 151 9.88 -0.27 -7.26
N GLY A 152 9.81 0.51 -8.34
CA GLY A 152 9.49 1.94 -8.30
C GLY A 152 10.64 2.84 -7.84
N GLY A 153 11.77 2.27 -7.39
CA GLY A 153 12.98 3.01 -7.01
C GLY A 153 13.87 3.41 -8.19
N SER A 154 14.95 4.10 -7.90
CA SER A 154 16.02 4.54 -8.80
C SER A 154 17.38 4.57 -8.07
N ARG A 155 18.46 5.02 -8.73
CA ARG A 155 19.79 5.19 -8.11
C ARG A 155 19.87 6.23 -6.97
N THR A 156 18.85 7.08 -6.82
CA THR A 156 18.80 8.16 -5.80
C THR A 156 17.82 7.87 -4.67
N THR A 157 16.94 6.89 -4.85
CA THR A 157 15.96 6.40 -3.86
C THR A 157 16.61 6.07 -2.51
N TYR A 158 17.79 5.43 -2.51
CA TYR A 158 18.53 5.05 -1.29
C TYR A 158 19.71 5.99 -0.98
N SER A 159 19.67 7.23 -1.48
CA SER A 159 20.78 8.20 -1.33
C SER A 159 21.21 8.43 0.11
N ALA A 160 20.28 8.50 1.08
CA ALA A 160 20.61 8.67 2.49
C ALA A 160 21.42 7.48 3.05
N TYR A 161 21.01 6.26 2.71
CA TYR A 161 21.72 5.03 3.10
C TYR A 161 23.09 4.92 2.40
N CYS A 162 23.14 5.14 1.08
CA CYS A 162 24.39 5.12 0.32
C CYS A 162 25.37 6.19 0.83
N SER A 163 24.87 7.39 1.17
CA SER A 163 25.70 8.47 1.73
C SER A 163 26.22 8.13 3.12
N SER A 164 25.42 7.47 3.96
CA SER A 164 25.86 7.02 5.29
C SER A 164 26.98 5.97 5.23
N LEU A 165 26.91 5.05 4.25
CA LEU A 165 27.99 4.09 3.98
C LEU A 165 29.25 4.80 3.44
N ALA A 166 29.09 5.73 2.48
CA ALA A 166 30.18 6.53 1.94
C ALA A 166 30.88 7.39 2.98
N ALA A 167 30.11 8.02 3.87
CA ALA A 167 30.63 8.82 4.98
C ALA A 167 31.52 8.01 5.95
N SER A 168 31.42 6.68 5.93
CA SER A 168 32.20 5.77 6.76
C SER A 168 33.41 5.17 6.07
N GLY A 169 33.55 5.36 4.75
CA GLY A 169 34.67 4.83 3.96
C GLY A 169 34.30 3.65 3.05
N ILE A 170 33.05 3.55 2.59
CA ILE A 170 32.60 2.51 1.64
C ILE A 170 32.22 3.18 0.32
N VAL A 171 32.74 2.72 -0.81
CA VAL A 171 32.29 3.21 -2.13
C VAL A 171 31.06 2.42 -2.57
N VAL A 172 29.95 3.10 -2.80
CA VAL A 172 28.67 2.47 -3.17
C VAL A 172 28.27 2.87 -4.59
N ALA A 173 28.19 1.90 -5.50
CA ALA A 173 27.65 2.07 -6.85
C ALA A 173 26.17 1.72 -6.90
N ALA A 174 25.29 2.72 -6.87
CA ALA A 174 23.84 2.52 -6.97
C ALA A 174 23.40 2.46 -8.44
N VAL A 175 22.87 1.32 -8.86
CA VAL A 175 22.41 1.06 -10.24
C VAL A 175 21.00 1.63 -10.45
N GLU A 176 20.71 2.16 -11.63
CA GLU A 176 19.34 2.49 -12.05
C GLU A 176 18.88 1.55 -13.15
N HIS A 177 17.99 0.62 -12.78
CA HIS A 177 17.57 -0.48 -13.66
C HIS A 177 16.72 0.00 -14.84
N ARG A 178 16.95 -0.59 -16.03
CA ARG A 178 16.29 -0.26 -17.31
C ARG A 178 15.18 -1.26 -17.69
N ASP A 179 14.92 -2.21 -16.81
CA ASP A 179 13.95 -3.31 -16.93
C ASP A 179 12.46 -2.89 -16.85
N GLY A 180 12.18 -1.59 -16.74
CA GLY A 180 10.83 -1.04 -16.54
C GLY A 180 10.33 -1.13 -15.10
N SER A 181 11.18 -1.49 -14.14
CA SER A 181 10.86 -1.47 -12.70
C SER A 181 11.06 -0.09 -12.06
N CYS A 182 11.87 0.78 -12.66
CA CYS A 182 12.13 2.14 -12.19
C CYS A 182 10.92 3.07 -12.40
N ALA A 183 10.71 4.05 -11.51
CA ALA A 183 9.68 5.07 -11.70
C ALA A 183 9.89 5.86 -13.00
N LEU A 184 11.11 6.35 -13.20
CA LEU A 184 11.60 6.89 -14.46
C LEU A 184 13.09 6.59 -14.58
N THR A 185 13.47 6.07 -15.74
CA THR A 185 14.84 6.09 -16.24
C THR A 185 14.89 6.90 -17.54
N VAL A 186 16.00 7.59 -17.77
CA VAL A 186 16.30 8.22 -19.07
C VAL A 186 17.58 7.59 -19.63
N ILE A 187 17.43 6.88 -20.75
CA ILE A 187 18.49 6.15 -21.45
C ILE A 187 19.08 7.05 -22.52
N HIS A 188 20.40 7.24 -22.49
CA HIS A 188 21.13 7.96 -23.53
C HIS A 188 21.86 6.97 -24.43
N HIS A 189 21.23 6.61 -25.54
CA HIS A 189 21.80 5.68 -26.50
C HIS A 189 23.05 6.28 -27.18
N PRO A 190 24.13 5.51 -27.36
CA PRO A 190 25.25 5.93 -28.17
C PRO A 190 24.81 6.16 -29.63
N PRO A 191 25.56 6.95 -30.42
CA PRO A 191 25.31 7.07 -31.85
C PRO A 191 25.36 5.69 -32.50
N ALA A 192 24.37 5.35 -33.33
CA ALA A 192 24.35 4.06 -34.01
C ALA A 192 25.64 3.87 -34.83
N SER A 193 26.45 2.86 -34.48
CA SER A 193 27.41 2.29 -35.42
C SER A 193 26.61 1.68 -36.56
N SER A 194 26.91 2.05 -37.80
CA SER A 194 26.18 1.67 -39.01
C SER A 194 25.91 0.15 -39.13
N SER A 195 24.83 -0.35 -38.53
CA SER A 195 24.16 -1.61 -38.85
C SER A 195 22.86 -1.75 -38.05
N THR A 196 21.76 -1.97 -38.76
CA THR A 196 20.42 -2.36 -38.26
C THR A 196 19.54 -1.27 -37.59
N ALA A 197 19.17 -0.24 -38.35
CA ALA A 197 17.96 0.53 -38.07
C ALA A 197 16.76 -0.09 -38.80
N ASN A 198 15.90 -0.82 -38.08
CA ASN A 198 14.53 -1.10 -38.52
C ASN A 198 13.59 -0.38 -37.55
N GLY A 199 12.95 0.70 -38.03
CA GLY A 199 11.90 1.41 -37.29
C GLY A 199 12.02 2.92 -37.40
N SER A 200 11.61 3.49 -38.54
CA SER A 200 11.38 4.92 -38.68
C SER A 200 10.10 5.32 -37.93
N ALA A 201 10.21 5.96 -36.77
CA ALA A 201 9.13 6.72 -36.17
C ALA A 201 9.32 8.21 -36.52
N ALA A 202 8.34 8.81 -37.19
CA ALA A 202 8.34 10.23 -37.52
C ALA A 202 8.27 11.07 -36.23
N HIS A 203 9.26 11.94 -36.02
CA HIS A 203 9.34 12.84 -34.87
C HIS A 203 8.70 14.20 -35.16
N SER A 204 7.86 14.70 -34.25
CA SER A 204 7.42 16.10 -34.25
C SER A 204 8.39 16.94 -33.39
N SER A 205 9.18 17.79 -34.05
CA SER A 205 10.19 18.65 -33.44
C SER A 205 9.60 19.98 -32.96
N GLY A 206 8.75 19.96 -31.94
CA GLY A 206 8.14 21.18 -31.38
C GLY A 206 7.86 21.08 -29.88
N LEU A 207 7.48 22.21 -29.27
CA LEU A 207 7.08 22.35 -27.85
C LEU A 207 6.04 21.30 -27.41
N PHE A 208 5.22 20.81 -28.35
CA PHE A 208 4.28 19.72 -28.15
C PHE A 208 4.95 18.35 -27.92
N GLY A 209 6.08 18.04 -28.55
CA GLY A 209 6.84 16.80 -28.33
C GLY A 209 7.45 16.69 -26.92
N TRP A 210 7.77 17.83 -26.32
CA TRP A 210 8.19 17.93 -24.91
C TRP A 210 7.03 17.61 -23.93
N LEU A 211 5.80 17.99 -24.30
CA LEU A 211 4.57 17.68 -23.55
C LEU A 211 4.07 16.24 -23.79
N THR A 212 4.23 15.70 -25.00
CA THR A 212 3.69 14.38 -25.41
C THR A 212 4.68 13.22 -25.27
N GLY A 213 5.93 13.51 -24.94
CA GLY A 213 6.84 12.52 -24.39
C GLY A 213 7.68 11.71 -25.38
N SER A 214 7.75 12.10 -26.66
CA SER A 214 8.72 11.55 -27.62
C SER A 214 10.15 11.73 -27.09
N GLY A 215 10.98 10.68 -27.21
CA GLY A 215 12.43 10.79 -27.02
C GLY A 215 13.04 11.91 -27.87
N GLY A 216 14.17 12.45 -27.41
CA GLY A 216 14.94 13.47 -28.12
C GLY A 216 16.07 12.84 -28.93
N LYS A 217 16.58 13.54 -29.94
CA LYS A 217 17.80 13.14 -30.65
C LYS A 217 18.73 14.34 -30.73
N ASP A 218 19.99 14.14 -30.38
CA ASP A 218 21.06 15.13 -30.51
C ASP A 218 22.25 14.55 -31.28
N GLU A 219 23.33 15.33 -31.42
CA GLU A 219 24.56 14.89 -32.09
C GLU A 219 25.25 13.70 -31.40
N HIS A 220 24.88 13.42 -30.16
CA HIS A 220 25.43 12.35 -29.33
C HIS A 220 24.53 11.10 -29.28
N GLY A 221 23.41 11.07 -30.00
CA GLY A 221 22.51 9.91 -30.11
C GLY A 221 21.05 10.18 -29.71
N THR A 222 20.33 9.12 -29.36
CA THR A 222 18.91 9.17 -29.01
C THR A 222 18.74 9.15 -27.49
N ILE A 223 17.77 9.92 -26.97
CA ILE A 223 17.41 9.99 -25.57
C ILE A 223 16.02 9.37 -25.40
N GLU A 224 15.94 8.25 -24.68
CA GLU A 224 14.71 7.50 -24.41
C GLU A 224 14.30 7.61 -22.93
N PRO A 225 13.22 8.33 -22.62
CA PRO A 225 12.61 8.27 -21.30
C PRO A 225 11.71 7.03 -21.19
N LYS A 226 11.95 6.20 -20.17
CA LYS A 226 11.16 4.99 -19.88
C LYS A 226 10.64 5.04 -18.47
N ILE A 227 9.32 5.10 -18.33
CA ILE A 227 8.62 5.11 -17.04
C ILE A 227 8.30 3.69 -16.59
N TYR A 228 7.90 3.54 -15.33
CA TYR A 228 7.42 2.29 -14.76
C TYR A 228 6.42 1.56 -15.67
N ILE A 229 6.62 0.26 -15.89
CA ILE A 229 5.76 -0.58 -16.74
C ILE A 229 5.06 -1.63 -15.87
N LYS A 230 3.73 -1.64 -15.92
CA LYS A 230 2.90 -2.65 -15.25
C LYS A 230 2.85 -3.92 -16.08
N PRO A 231 2.80 -5.12 -15.45
CA PRO A 231 2.64 -6.37 -16.20
C PRO A 231 1.41 -6.38 -17.13
N ALA A 232 0.32 -5.71 -16.75
CA ALA A 232 -0.89 -5.57 -17.56
C ALA A 232 -0.73 -4.73 -18.84
N GLU A 233 0.35 -3.96 -18.96
CA GLU A 233 0.67 -3.15 -20.15
C GLU A 233 1.55 -3.90 -21.16
N ILE A 234 2.03 -5.10 -20.79
CA ILE A 234 2.87 -5.92 -21.64
C ILE A 234 1.97 -6.65 -22.66
N ASP A 235 2.39 -6.67 -23.92
CA ASP A 235 1.72 -7.40 -24.99
C ASP A 235 1.63 -8.89 -24.64
N GLY A 236 0.45 -9.48 -24.85
CA GLY A 236 0.16 -10.85 -24.43
C GLY A 236 -0.11 -11.05 -22.94
N GLN A 237 -0.06 -9.98 -22.13
CA GLN A 237 -0.44 -9.96 -20.70
C GLN A 237 0.09 -11.18 -19.91
N PRO A 238 1.42 -11.36 -19.85
CA PRO A 238 2.01 -12.49 -19.14
C PRO A 238 1.64 -12.47 -17.66
N ALA A 239 1.66 -13.65 -17.03
CA ALA A 239 1.58 -13.76 -15.58
C ALA A 239 2.63 -12.86 -14.90
N PRO A 240 2.29 -12.18 -13.80
CA PRO A 240 3.06 -11.03 -13.29
C PRO A 240 4.42 -11.50 -12.83
N MET A 241 4.44 -12.61 -12.08
CA MET A 241 5.66 -13.20 -11.54
C MET A 241 6.56 -13.75 -12.64
N THR A 242 6.00 -14.18 -13.77
CA THR A 242 6.82 -14.58 -14.93
C THR A 242 7.56 -13.37 -15.51
N PHE A 243 6.87 -12.24 -15.67
CA PHE A 243 7.51 -10.99 -16.09
C PHE A 243 8.51 -10.48 -15.04
N ARG A 244 8.18 -10.54 -13.74
CA ARG A 244 9.10 -10.15 -12.66
C ARG A 244 10.37 -11.01 -12.63
N ARG A 245 10.30 -12.32 -12.92
CA ARG A 245 11.50 -13.17 -13.07
C ARG A 245 12.41 -12.70 -14.19
N ALA A 246 11.83 -12.39 -15.35
CA ALA A 246 12.59 -11.90 -16.49
C ALA A 246 13.25 -10.54 -16.18
N GLN A 247 12.56 -9.66 -15.44
CA GLN A 247 13.14 -8.42 -14.91
C GLN A 247 14.35 -8.70 -13.99
N VAL A 248 14.24 -9.65 -13.06
CA VAL A 248 15.35 -9.99 -12.14
C VAL A 248 16.60 -10.44 -12.90
N GLU A 249 16.47 -11.22 -13.97
CA GLU A 249 17.63 -11.63 -14.78
C GLU A 249 18.27 -10.44 -15.51
N MET A 250 17.48 -9.52 -16.06
CA MET A 250 18.04 -8.28 -16.63
C MET A 250 18.77 -7.45 -15.56
N ARG A 251 18.15 -7.28 -14.39
CA ARG A 251 18.74 -6.56 -13.25
C ARG A 251 20.05 -7.19 -12.78
N ARG A 252 20.14 -8.52 -12.81
CA ARG A 252 21.38 -9.28 -12.52
C ARG A 252 22.50 -8.88 -13.47
N GLN A 253 22.22 -8.80 -14.77
CA GLN A 253 23.21 -8.40 -15.77
C GLN A 253 23.63 -6.93 -15.59
N GLU A 254 22.70 -6.05 -15.23
CA GLU A 254 23.01 -4.63 -14.96
C GLU A 254 23.91 -4.45 -13.72
N VAL A 255 23.70 -5.21 -12.63
CA VAL A 255 24.60 -5.11 -11.46
C VAL A 255 26.00 -5.66 -11.75
N LEU A 256 26.13 -6.65 -12.64
CA LEU A 256 27.43 -7.15 -13.10
C LEU A 256 28.14 -6.11 -13.96
N ALA A 257 27.44 -5.52 -14.93
CA ALA A 257 27.98 -4.44 -15.75
C ALA A 257 28.42 -3.23 -14.91
N ALA A 258 27.63 -2.86 -13.90
CA ALA A 258 28.00 -1.79 -12.97
C ALA A 258 29.26 -2.12 -12.18
N LEU A 259 29.43 -3.37 -11.73
CA LEU A 259 30.65 -3.80 -11.06
C LEU A 259 31.87 -3.75 -12.00
N ASP A 260 31.70 -4.12 -13.27
CA ASP A 260 32.78 -4.08 -14.26
C ASP A 260 33.21 -2.65 -14.58
N VAL A 261 32.28 -1.69 -14.60
CA VAL A 261 32.61 -0.25 -14.65
C VAL A 261 33.46 0.16 -13.46
N VAL A 262 33.08 -0.24 -12.24
CA VAL A 262 33.83 0.10 -11.02
C VAL A 262 35.22 -0.56 -11.01
N LYS A 263 35.34 -1.82 -11.44
CA LYS A 263 36.64 -2.51 -11.63
C LYS A 263 37.50 -1.78 -12.67
N GLY A 264 36.91 -1.31 -13.77
CA GLY A 264 37.60 -0.51 -14.78
C GLY A 264 38.18 0.76 -14.18
N ILE A 265 37.39 1.49 -13.40
CA ILE A 265 37.81 2.72 -12.69
C ILE A 265 38.94 2.41 -11.71
N ALA A 266 38.80 1.35 -10.89
CA ALA A 266 39.81 0.91 -9.94
C ALA A 266 41.17 0.61 -10.62
N ASN A 267 41.11 0.07 -11.84
CA ASN A 267 42.27 -0.29 -12.67
C ASN A 267 42.74 0.84 -13.60
N GLY A 268 42.38 2.10 -13.31
CA GLY A 268 42.90 3.27 -14.02
C GLY A 268 42.19 3.62 -15.34
N LYS A 269 41.08 2.97 -15.68
CA LYS A 269 40.28 3.30 -16.88
C LYS A 269 39.29 4.44 -16.66
N GLY A 270 39.35 5.14 -15.52
CA GLY A 270 38.41 6.19 -15.13
C GLY A 270 38.36 7.39 -16.08
N ALA A 271 39.52 7.99 -16.43
CA ALA A 271 39.55 9.11 -17.37
C ALA A 271 39.08 8.74 -18.80
N PRO A 272 39.57 7.65 -19.42
CA PRO A 272 39.09 7.21 -20.73
C PRO A 272 37.57 6.96 -20.77
N LEU A 273 36.99 6.43 -19.69
CA LEU A 273 35.55 6.14 -19.58
C LEU A 273 34.68 7.39 -19.78
N ILE A 274 35.14 8.57 -19.38
CA ILE A 274 34.38 9.81 -19.52
C ILE A 274 34.09 10.16 -20.99
N GLN A 275 34.96 9.74 -21.92
CA GLN A 275 34.78 10.00 -23.34
C GLN A 275 33.64 9.18 -23.95
N THR A 276 33.41 7.97 -23.43
CA THR A 276 32.34 7.08 -23.90
C THR A 276 31.07 7.19 -23.05
N CYS A 277 31.12 7.84 -21.89
CA CYS A 277 29.97 8.03 -21.02
C CYS A 277 28.89 8.89 -21.71
N THR A 278 27.74 8.29 -22.05
CA THR A 278 26.73 8.91 -22.93
C THR A 278 26.06 10.13 -22.29
N ARG A 279 25.92 10.16 -20.96
CA ARG A 279 25.50 11.40 -20.27
C ARG A 279 26.58 12.46 -20.25
N THR A 280 27.78 12.08 -19.84
CA THR A 280 28.85 13.05 -19.61
C THR A 280 29.38 13.63 -20.93
N CYS A 281 29.29 12.90 -22.05
CA CYS A 281 29.71 13.42 -23.34
C CYS A 281 28.88 14.63 -23.80
N ARG A 282 27.63 14.79 -23.31
CA ARG A 282 26.73 15.93 -23.57
C ARG A 282 27.03 17.16 -22.72
N GLU A 283 27.88 17.02 -21.70
CA GLU A 283 28.24 18.12 -20.80
C GLU A 283 29.35 19.01 -21.38
N LYS A 284 29.47 20.22 -20.83
CA LYS A 284 30.55 21.17 -21.19
C LYS A 284 31.92 20.54 -20.97
N ALA A 285 32.89 20.87 -21.84
CA ALA A 285 34.25 20.34 -21.78
C ALA A 285 34.90 20.48 -20.38
N ALA A 286 34.66 21.59 -19.67
CA ALA A 286 35.16 21.79 -18.31
C ALA A 286 34.64 20.72 -17.32
N VAL A 287 33.35 20.35 -17.39
CA VAL A 287 32.76 19.29 -16.56
C VAL A 287 33.36 17.94 -16.91
N ARG A 288 33.51 17.64 -18.21
CA ARG A 288 34.13 16.38 -18.68
C ARG A 288 35.58 16.25 -18.19
N ASN A 289 36.36 17.33 -18.31
CA ASN A 289 37.75 17.36 -17.85
C ASN A 289 37.85 17.19 -16.33
N ASN A 290 36.97 17.85 -15.56
CA ASN A 290 36.91 17.68 -14.12
C ASN A 290 36.59 16.24 -13.73
N ARG A 291 35.54 15.64 -14.31
CA ARG A 291 35.17 14.24 -14.05
C ARG A 291 36.26 13.25 -14.43
N ALA A 292 36.99 13.50 -15.53
CA ALA A 292 38.13 12.68 -15.91
C ALA A 292 39.26 12.75 -14.87
N ALA A 293 39.55 13.94 -14.34
CA ALA A 293 40.51 14.12 -13.26
C ALA A 293 40.05 13.43 -11.96
N VAL A 294 38.79 13.61 -11.59
CA VAL A 294 38.16 12.96 -10.42
C VAL A 294 38.27 11.44 -10.53
N LEU A 295 37.82 10.83 -11.63
CA LEU A 295 37.87 9.38 -11.81
C LEU A 295 39.29 8.82 -11.93
N SER A 296 40.26 9.60 -12.42
CA SER A 296 41.67 9.18 -12.42
C SER A 296 42.20 8.97 -11.01
N ALA A 297 41.74 9.76 -10.04
CA ALA A 297 42.17 9.67 -8.65
C ALA A 297 41.67 8.41 -7.91
N PHE A 298 40.75 7.63 -8.51
CA PHE A 298 40.27 6.36 -7.94
C PHE A 298 41.22 5.19 -8.21
N ALA A 299 42.14 5.32 -9.16
CA ALA A 299 43.05 4.25 -9.54
C ALA A 299 43.85 3.76 -8.32
N GLY A 300 43.81 2.45 -8.06
CA GLY A 300 44.49 1.82 -6.91
C GLY A 300 43.90 2.15 -5.53
N LYS A 301 42.77 2.87 -5.44
CA LYS A 301 42.12 3.22 -4.17
C LYS A 301 40.92 2.38 -3.81
N LEU A 302 40.46 1.46 -4.67
CA LEU A 302 39.25 0.66 -4.46
C LEU A 302 39.60 -0.80 -4.22
N ASP A 303 39.05 -1.40 -3.18
CA ASP A 303 39.06 -2.85 -2.98
C ASP A 303 37.89 -3.48 -3.76
N VAL A 304 38.19 -3.95 -4.97
CA VAL A 304 37.26 -4.66 -5.85
C VAL A 304 37.48 -6.18 -5.84
N SER A 305 38.35 -6.69 -4.96
CA SER A 305 38.69 -8.11 -4.90
C SER A 305 37.55 -8.97 -4.33
N ASN A 306 36.73 -8.37 -3.46
CA ASN A 306 35.64 -9.05 -2.77
C ASN A 306 34.45 -8.09 -2.58
N PRO A 307 33.78 -7.69 -3.67
CA PRO A 307 32.74 -6.67 -3.64
C PRO A 307 31.46 -7.20 -2.99
N TRP A 308 30.71 -6.30 -2.37
CA TRP A 308 29.40 -6.56 -1.79
C TRP A 308 28.28 -6.29 -2.79
N LEU A 309 27.25 -7.12 -2.76
CA LEU A 309 25.97 -6.80 -3.40
C LEU A 309 24.94 -6.45 -2.32
N ILE A 310 24.35 -5.27 -2.41
CA ILE A 310 23.30 -4.81 -1.50
C ILE A 310 22.02 -4.64 -2.29
N GLY A 311 20.90 -5.14 -1.77
CA GLY A 311 19.62 -5.11 -2.46
C GLY A 311 18.45 -4.88 -1.53
N HIS A 312 17.55 -3.96 -1.89
CA HIS A 312 16.30 -3.77 -1.14
C HIS A 312 15.08 -4.28 -1.92
N SER A 313 14.14 -4.98 -1.27
CA SER A 313 12.90 -5.45 -1.91
C SER A 313 13.19 -6.20 -3.20
N PHE A 314 12.77 -5.69 -4.35
CA PHE A 314 13.07 -6.30 -5.64
C PHE A 314 14.57 -6.36 -5.97
N GLY A 315 15.38 -5.44 -5.41
CA GLY A 315 16.83 -5.53 -5.46
C GLY A 315 17.41 -6.61 -4.54
N GLY A 316 16.71 -6.96 -3.44
CA GLY A 316 17.07 -8.12 -2.62
C GLY A 316 16.88 -9.43 -3.40
N CYS A 317 15.81 -9.51 -4.20
CA CYS A 317 15.58 -10.58 -5.17
C CYS A 317 16.73 -10.69 -6.19
N THR A 318 17.14 -9.55 -6.78
CA THR A 318 18.31 -9.48 -7.67
C THR A 318 19.57 -9.99 -6.99
N ALA A 319 19.82 -9.61 -5.73
CA ALA A 319 20.99 -10.06 -5.01
C ALA A 319 21.00 -11.57 -4.79
N ILE A 320 19.86 -12.15 -4.37
CA ILE A 320 19.73 -13.59 -4.17
C ILE A 320 19.99 -14.35 -5.48
N GLU A 321 19.37 -13.94 -6.59
CA GLU A 321 19.58 -14.59 -7.89
C GLU A 321 21.00 -14.43 -8.44
N SER A 322 21.64 -13.28 -8.21
CA SER A 322 23.06 -13.11 -8.52
C SER A 322 23.91 -14.17 -7.80
N LEU A 323 23.68 -14.38 -6.51
CA LEU A 323 24.48 -15.31 -5.68
C LEU A 323 24.24 -16.80 -6.00
N ARG A 324 23.15 -17.13 -6.70
CA ARG A 324 22.88 -18.50 -7.19
C ARG A 324 23.74 -18.89 -8.38
N ARG A 325 24.30 -17.92 -9.10
CA ARG A 325 25.13 -18.20 -10.28
C ARG A 325 26.58 -18.49 -9.88
N SER A 326 27.18 -19.50 -10.52
CA SER A 326 28.56 -19.91 -10.29
C SER A 326 29.58 -18.85 -10.70
N ASP A 327 29.24 -18.03 -11.70
CA ASP A 327 30.04 -16.92 -12.21
C ASP A 327 29.88 -15.61 -11.40
N CYS A 328 29.12 -15.64 -10.29
CA CYS A 328 28.87 -14.47 -9.48
C CYS A 328 30.18 -13.89 -8.91
N PRO A 329 30.54 -12.64 -9.26
CA PRO A 329 31.77 -12.00 -8.80
C PRO A 329 31.64 -11.39 -7.40
N PHE A 330 30.42 -11.34 -6.84
CA PHE A 330 30.18 -10.83 -5.50
C PHE A 330 30.51 -11.92 -4.47
N GLY A 331 31.29 -11.55 -3.47
CA GLY A 331 31.69 -12.52 -2.44
C GLY A 331 30.58 -12.84 -1.44
N ARG A 332 29.57 -11.96 -1.34
CA ARG A 332 28.47 -12.01 -0.36
C ARG A 332 27.41 -10.96 -0.70
N ALA A 333 26.22 -11.09 -0.12
CA ALA A 333 25.17 -10.09 -0.24
C ALA A 333 24.52 -9.72 1.09
N LEU A 334 24.06 -8.47 1.16
CA LEU A 334 23.18 -7.96 2.20
C LEU A 334 21.84 -7.58 1.57
N THR A 335 20.76 -8.20 2.01
CA THR A 335 19.41 -7.86 1.56
C THR A 335 18.63 -7.14 2.66
N LEU A 336 17.90 -6.10 2.26
CA LEU A 336 17.03 -5.30 3.12
C LEU A 336 15.59 -5.57 2.67
N ASP A 337 14.74 -6.19 3.50
CA ASP A 337 13.37 -6.56 3.13
C ASP A 337 13.29 -7.25 1.74
N PRO A 338 14.04 -8.35 1.47
CA PRO A 338 14.07 -8.94 0.12
C PRO A 338 12.67 -9.42 -0.29
N TRP A 339 12.13 -8.98 -1.42
CA TRP A 339 10.88 -9.53 -1.95
C TRP A 339 11.16 -10.82 -2.74
N VAL A 340 10.92 -11.98 -2.13
CA VAL A 340 11.32 -13.29 -2.69
C VAL A 340 10.28 -13.98 -3.56
N GLU A 341 9.02 -13.53 -3.61
CA GLU A 341 7.99 -14.17 -4.46
C GLU A 341 8.33 -14.27 -5.96
N PRO A 342 9.06 -13.32 -6.57
CA PRO A 342 9.43 -13.46 -7.97
C PRO A 342 10.29 -14.69 -8.23
N ILE A 343 11.08 -15.16 -7.27
CA ILE A 343 12.08 -16.22 -7.50
C ILE A 343 11.62 -17.59 -7.02
N ALA A 344 12.28 -18.64 -7.52
CA ALA A 344 12.03 -19.99 -7.04
C ALA A 344 12.65 -20.17 -5.65
N VAL A 345 11.92 -20.76 -4.71
CA VAL A 345 12.40 -20.98 -3.33
C VAL A 345 12.91 -22.41 -3.19
N THR A 346 12.14 -23.39 -3.69
CA THR A 346 12.45 -24.82 -3.64
C THR A 346 12.16 -25.48 -5.00
N GLY A 347 12.73 -26.67 -5.24
CA GLY A 347 12.49 -27.50 -6.43
C GLY A 347 13.78 -28.08 -7.02
N SER A 348 13.66 -29.14 -7.83
CA SER A 348 14.82 -29.83 -8.45
C SER A 348 15.68 -28.92 -9.30
N ASP A 349 15.09 -27.84 -9.85
CA ASP A 349 15.75 -26.91 -10.76
C ASP A 349 16.22 -25.62 -10.04
N THR A 350 16.03 -25.52 -8.73
CA THR A 350 16.47 -24.35 -7.95
C THR A 350 17.93 -24.53 -7.55
N THR A 351 18.80 -23.63 -8.01
CA THR A 351 20.21 -23.63 -7.58
C THR A 351 20.32 -22.96 -6.20
N PRO A 352 20.94 -23.61 -5.21
CA PRO A 352 21.17 -23.01 -3.90
C PRO A 352 22.00 -21.73 -3.97
N VAL A 353 21.79 -20.83 -3.01
CA VAL A 353 22.61 -19.62 -2.88
C VAL A 353 24.04 -20.02 -2.50
N SER A 354 25.01 -19.75 -3.39
CA SER A 354 26.37 -20.30 -3.28
C SER A 354 27.34 -19.48 -2.41
N LYS A 355 26.91 -18.30 -1.94
CA LYS A 355 27.72 -17.33 -1.19
C LYS A 355 26.98 -16.89 0.07
N PRO A 356 27.68 -16.33 1.09
CA PRO A 356 27.05 -15.86 2.31
C PRO A 356 25.98 -14.80 2.02
N LEU A 357 24.78 -15.04 2.54
CA LEU A 357 23.62 -14.15 2.47
C LEU A 357 23.29 -13.62 3.86
N TYR A 358 23.17 -12.30 3.96
CA TYR A 358 22.78 -11.61 5.18
C TYR A 358 21.47 -10.88 4.93
N VAL A 359 20.47 -11.09 5.77
CA VAL A 359 19.13 -10.54 5.58
C VAL A 359 18.74 -9.68 6.76
N ILE A 360 18.34 -8.44 6.50
CA ILE A 360 17.73 -7.54 7.49
C ILE A 360 16.27 -7.29 7.06
N ASN A 361 15.34 -7.78 7.85
CA ASN A 361 13.91 -7.53 7.69
C ASN A 361 13.44 -6.42 8.64
N SER A 362 12.45 -5.66 8.16
CA SER A 362 11.52 -4.92 8.99
C SER A 362 10.52 -5.89 9.62
N GLU A 363 9.83 -5.42 10.65
CA GLU A 363 8.81 -6.21 11.35
C GLU A 363 7.72 -6.74 10.40
N ASP A 364 7.27 -5.93 9.43
CA ASP A 364 6.25 -6.32 8.45
C ASP A 364 6.66 -7.49 7.57
N PHE A 365 7.89 -7.45 7.05
CA PHE A 365 8.42 -8.50 6.19
C PHE A 365 8.65 -9.81 6.95
N THR A 366 8.87 -9.72 8.26
CA THR A 366 8.94 -10.89 9.15
C THR A 366 7.56 -11.42 9.53
N GLN A 367 6.57 -10.55 9.78
CA GLN A 367 5.20 -10.95 10.10
C GLN A 367 4.48 -11.60 8.91
N TRP A 368 4.91 -11.30 7.68
CA TRP A 368 4.45 -12.00 6.50
C TRP A 368 4.97 -13.46 6.48
N LYS A 369 4.22 -14.36 7.13
CA LYS A 369 4.65 -15.73 7.44
C LYS A 369 5.15 -16.52 6.22
N SER A 370 4.38 -16.60 5.14
CA SER A 370 4.80 -17.39 3.96
C SER A 370 6.09 -16.86 3.32
N HIS A 371 6.24 -15.54 3.29
CA HIS A 371 7.45 -14.89 2.83
C HIS A 371 8.63 -15.12 3.78
N MET A 372 8.40 -15.05 5.10
CA MET A 372 9.43 -15.33 6.09
C MET A 372 9.87 -16.80 6.03
N ASP A 373 8.95 -17.73 5.76
CA ASP A 373 9.26 -19.15 5.51
C ASP A 373 10.18 -19.29 4.27
N ASP A 374 9.87 -18.58 3.19
CA ASP A 374 10.67 -18.57 1.96
C ASP A 374 12.07 -17.95 2.19
N VAL A 375 12.14 -16.79 2.84
CA VAL A 375 13.40 -16.12 3.20
C VAL A 375 14.24 -17.00 4.12
N SER A 376 13.62 -17.65 5.11
CA SER A 376 14.29 -18.57 6.02
C SER A 376 14.84 -19.78 5.28
N THR A 377 14.08 -20.32 4.32
CA THR A 377 14.52 -21.45 3.49
C THR A 377 15.75 -21.08 2.67
N ILE A 378 15.70 -19.97 1.93
CA ILE A 378 16.82 -19.47 1.12
C ILE A 378 18.06 -19.20 2.01
N SER A 379 17.86 -18.62 3.19
CA SER A 379 18.95 -18.28 4.10
C SER A 379 19.59 -19.51 4.72
N LYS A 380 18.79 -20.53 5.09
CA LYS A 380 19.29 -21.82 5.58
C LYS A 380 20.09 -22.56 4.51
N GLU A 381 19.64 -22.52 3.26
CA GLU A 381 20.40 -23.08 2.12
C GLU A 381 21.75 -22.38 1.94
N SER A 382 21.76 -21.04 1.90
CA SER A 382 23.00 -20.25 1.84
C SER A 382 23.95 -20.63 2.98
N ARG A 383 23.42 -20.71 4.20
CA ARG A 383 24.18 -21.03 5.40
C ARG A 383 24.77 -22.44 5.35
N ALA A 384 24.01 -23.42 4.86
CA ALA A 384 24.48 -24.79 4.70
C ALA A 384 25.63 -24.88 3.68
N VAL A 385 25.49 -24.23 2.52
CA VAL A 385 26.50 -24.28 1.43
C VAL A 385 27.79 -23.55 1.80
N THR A 386 27.69 -22.51 2.62
CA THR A 386 28.83 -21.63 2.94
C THR A 386 29.58 -22.01 4.21
N GLY A 387 29.26 -23.16 4.82
CA GLY A 387 29.91 -23.63 6.04
C GLY A 387 29.47 -22.88 7.30
N GLY A 388 28.20 -22.47 7.36
CA GLY A 388 27.59 -21.82 8.52
C GLY A 388 27.51 -20.29 8.45
N LYS A 389 27.89 -19.68 7.32
CA LYS A 389 27.95 -18.22 7.13
C LYS A 389 26.61 -17.65 6.67
N GLY A 390 26.28 -16.44 7.10
CA GLY A 390 24.99 -15.81 6.82
C GLY A 390 24.01 -15.88 8.00
N TRP A 391 23.06 -14.96 8.01
CA TRP A 391 22.04 -14.84 9.05
C TRP A 391 20.82 -14.07 8.56
N VAL A 392 19.71 -14.23 9.28
CA VAL A 392 18.49 -13.43 9.14
C VAL A 392 18.25 -12.68 10.44
N MET A 393 17.94 -11.40 10.33
CA MET A 393 17.49 -10.59 11.47
C MET A 393 16.23 -9.81 11.14
N THR A 394 15.55 -9.41 12.19
CA THR A 394 14.43 -8.47 12.17
C THR A 394 14.77 -7.30 13.09
N LEU A 395 14.65 -6.09 12.58
CA LEU A 395 14.74 -4.88 13.38
C LEU A 395 13.33 -4.49 13.86
N GLY A 396 13.10 -4.55 15.16
CA GLY A 396 11.80 -4.26 15.79
C GLY A 396 11.90 -3.31 16.98
N ALA A 397 10.75 -2.79 17.42
CA ALA A 397 10.66 -2.09 18.69
C ALA A 397 10.18 -3.06 19.78
N GLU A 398 10.73 -2.94 20.98
CA GLU A 398 10.28 -3.79 22.08
C GLU A 398 8.90 -3.37 22.55
N GLY A 399 8.00 -4.34 22.65
CA GLY A 399 6.59 -4.10 22.94
C GLY A 399 5.75 -3.70 21.72
N THR A 400 6.29 -3.71 20.50
CA THR A 400 5.48 -3.78 19.26
C THR A 400 5.32 -5.20 18.74
N GLU A 401 6.19 -6.11 19.20
CA GLU A 401 6.02 -7.55 19.05
C GLU A 401 4.65 -7.95 19.61
N LYS A 402 3.83 -8.63 18.82
CA LYS A 402 2.75 -9.44 19.39
C LYS A 402 3.44 -10.52 20.22
N ASP A 403 3.38 -10.36 21.54
CA ASP A 403 3.83 -11.38 22.46
C ASP A 403 3.02 -12.66 22.22
N ASP A 404 3.61 -13.64 21.56
CA ASP A 404 3.02 -14.96 21.43
C ASP A 404 2.98 -15.68 22.80
N ASP A 405 3.84 -15.29 23.76
CA ASP A 405 3.91 -15.90 25.09
C ASP A 405 3.25 -15.08 26.22
N LEU A 406 3.25 -13.74 26.19
CA LEU A 406 2.48 -12.94 27.17
C LEU A 406 0.98 -12.90 26.86
N THR A 407 0.54 -13.25 25.65
CA THR A 407 -0.88 -13.51 25.38
C THR A 407 -1.39 -14.81 26.01
N ALA A 408 -0.50 -15.75 26.36
CA ALA A 408 -0.90 -16.99 27.01
C ALA A 408 -1.12 -16.86 28.53
N ALA A 409 -0.51 -15.85 29.18
CA ALA A 409 -0.51 -15.77 30.64
C ALA A 409 -1.45 -14.71 31.25
N VAL A 410 -1.90 -13.70 30.48
CA VAL A 410 -2.70 -12.58 31.05
C VAL A 410 -4.07 -12.39 30.38
N ILE A 411 -4.30 -12.92 29.18
CA ILE A 411 -5.62 -12.92 28.56
C ILE A 411 -6.12 -14.36 28.61
N GLY A 412 -7.08 -14.62 29.50
CA GLY A 412 -7.85 -15.87 29.42
C GLY A 412 -8.31 -16.05 27.98
N THR A 413 -7.99 -17.22 27.41
CA THR A 413 -8.46 -17.81 26.14
C THR A 413 -9.38 -16.93 25.28
N PRO A 414 -9.15 -16.76 23.95
CA PRO A 414 -10.01 -15.98 23.07
C PRO A 414 -11.37 -16.68 22.85
N GLY A 415 -12.22 -16.65 23.88
CA GLY A 415 -13.61 -17.02 23.84
C GLY A 415 -14.49 -15.80 23.52
N PRO A 416 -15.75 -16.02 23.13
CA PRO A 416 -16.69 -14.93 22.91
C PRO A 416 -16.97 -14.19 24.23
N PRO A 417 -17.21 -12.86 24.16
CA PRO A 417 -17.47 -12.03 25.35
C PRO A 417 -18.79 -12.43 26.01
N SER A 418 -18.99 -12.03 27.28
CA SER A 418 -20.28 -12.19 27.96
C SER A 418 -21.44 -11.47 27.29
N ARG A 419 -21.15 -10.47 26.44
CA ARG A 419 -22.13 -9.69 25.68
C ARG A 419 -21.77 -9.63 24.21
N LEU A 420 -22.61 -10.22 23.36
CA LEU A 420 -22.54 -10.09 21.91
C LEU A 420 -23.40 -8.90 21.45
N VAL A 421 -22.91 -8.10 20.51
CA VAL A 421 -23.66 -6.98 19.93
C VAL A 421 -23.69 -7.14 18.42
N ILE A 422 -24.88 -7.08 17.82
CA ILE A 422 -25.09 -7.26 16.39
C ILE A 422 -25.81 -6.04 15.85
N VAL A 423 -25.07 -5.19 15.13
CA VAL A 423 -25.58 -3.99 14.49
C VAL A 423 -25.91 -4.29 13.05
N HIS A 424 -27.08 -3.88 12.59
CA HIS A 424 -27.54 -4.04 11.23
C HIS A 424 -27.64 -2.69 10.52
N ASP A 425 -27.21 -2.64 9.26
CA ASP A 425 -27.77 -1.66 8.35
C ASP A 425 -29.26 -1.95 8.10
N MET A 426 -30.05 -0.93 7.72
CA MET A 426 -31.50 -1.02 7.71
C MET A 426 -32.11 -1.09 6.30
N PHE A 427 -31.97 -0.06 5.48
CA PHE A 427 -32.62 0.00 4.16
C PHE A 427 -31.76 -0.67 3.10
N GLY A 428 -32.34 -1.53 2.28
CA GLY A 428 -31.58 -2.41 1.37
C GLY A 428 -31.01 -3.63 2.08
N THR A 429 -30.69 -3.53 3.38
CA THR A 429 -30.31 -4.67 4.22
C THR A 429 -31.53 -5.35 4.83
N LEU A 430 -32.17 -4.81 5.85
CA LEU A 430 -33.28 -5.49 6.55
C LEU A 430 -34.62 -5.32 5.83
N PHE A 431 -34.84 -4.18 5.17
CA PHE A 431 -36.11 -3.87 4.51
C PHE A 431 -35.91 -3.62 3.01
N GLY A 432 -36.74 -4.28 2.19
CA GLY A 432 -36.75 -4.21 0.73
C GLY A 432 -37.71 -3.15 0.18
N LEU A 433 -37.44 -2.75 -1.06
CA LEU A 433 -38.13 -1.66 -1.76
C LEU A 433 -39.36 -2.10 -2.57
N ASP A 434 -39.87 -3.32 -2.35
CA ASP A 434 -40.98 -3.88 -3.14
C ASP A 434 -42.23 -2.99 -3.15
N ALA A 435 -42.54 -2.36 -2.01
CA ALA A 435 -43.66 -1.42 -1.91
C ALA A 435 -43.48 -0.19 -2.81
N CYS A 436 -42.24 0.26 -3.03
CA CYS A 436 -41.93 1.36 -3.95
C CYS A 436 -42.06 0.92 -5.41
N ILE A 437 -41.74 -0.33 -5.72
CA ILE A 437 -41.93 -0.91 -7.06
C ILE A 437 -43.43 -0.98 -7.38
N ASP A 438 -44.24 -1.52 -6.45
CA ASP A 438 -45.70 -1.60 -6.58
C ASP A 438 -46.32 -0.20 -6.76
N ALA A 439 -45.85 0.79 -5.99
CA ALA A 439 -46.31 2.17 -6.09
C ALA A 439 -45.94 2.82 -7.44
N LEU A 440 -44.71 2.60 -7.93
CA LEU A 440 -44.26 3.12 -9.22
C LEU A 440 -45.12 2.55 -10.36
N VAL A 441 -45.35 1.23 -10.35
CA VAL A 441 -46.21 0.55 -11.34
C VAL A 441 -47.63 1.09 -11.28
N SER A 442 -48.19 1.31 -10.09
CA SER A 442 -49.54 1.86 -9.93
C SER A 442 -49.67 3.30 -10.44
N LEU A 443 -48.61 4.12 -10.33
CA LEU A 443 -48.63 5.51 -10.78
C LEU A 443 -48.52 5.64 -12.31
N PHE A 444 -47.83 4.69 -12.95
CA PHE A 444 -47.52 4.74 -14.38
C PHE A 444 -47.87 3.43 -15.09
N GLU A 445 -49.04 2.86 -14.80
CA GLU A 445 -49.48 1.56 -15.33
C GLU A 445 -49.40 1.52 -16.86
N ASP A 446 -49.87 2.57 -17.54
CA ASP A 446 -49.83 2.70 -19.00
C ASP A 446 -48.40 2.65 -19.60
N GLN A 447 -47.38 3.01 -18.81
CA GLN A 447 -45.98 3.11 -19.26
C GLN A 447 -45.11 1.94 -18.78
N LEU A 448 -45.52 1.25 -17.71
CA LEU A 448 -44.71 0.25 -17.01
C LEU A 448 -45.32 -1.15 -16.97
N ARG A 449 -46.57 -1.33 -17.42
CA ARG A 449 -47.14 -2.67 -17.53
C ARG A 449 -46.37 -3.47 -18.58
N ALA A 450 -46.05 -4.72 -18.26
CA ALA A 450 -45.40 -5.65 -19.18
C ALA A 450 -46.23 -5.79 -20.47
N SER A 451 -45.80 -5.12 -21.53
CA SER A 451 -46.10 -5.51 -22.91
C SER A 451 -44.98 -6.45 -23.39
N ASP A 452 -45.17 -7.13 -24.52
CA ASP A 452 -44.13 -7.97 -25.14
C ASP A 452 -42.81 -7.20 -25.40
N SER A 453 -42.81 -5.86 -25.33
CA SER A 453 -41.65 -5.00 -25.55
C SER A 453 -40.91 -4.52 -24.30
N LEU A 454 -41.47 -4.66 -23.08
CA LEU A 454 -40.85 -4.14 -21.84
C LEU A 454 -40.46 -5.28 -20.88
N PRO A 455 -39.16 -5.46 -20.55
CA PRO A 455 -38.74 -6.49 -19.60
C PRO A 455 -39.36 -6.30 -18.20
N PRO A 456 -39.78 -7.38 -17.50
CA PRO A 456 -40.40 -7.28 -16.17
C PRO A 456 -39.55 -6.60 -15.09
N ILE A 457 -38.23 -6.54 -15.27
CA ILE A 457 -37.27 -5.95 -14.32
C ILE A 457 -37.24 -4.41 -14.37
N VAL A 458 -37.82 -3.77 -15.39
CA VAL A 458 -37.70 -2.31 -15.59
C VAL A 458 -38.20 -1.49 -14.39
N PRO A 459 -39.38 -1.75 -13.80
CA PRO A 459 -39.82 -1.00 -12.62
C PRO A 459 -38.85 -1.11 -11.43
N GLU A 460 -38.27 -2.29 -11.23
CA GLU A 460 -37.25 -2.52 -10.21
C GLU A 460 -35.99 -1.70 -10.49
N LEU A 461 -35.48 -1.70 -11.73
CA LEU A 461 -34.31 -0.90 -12.10
C LEU A 461 -34.51 0.60 -11.87
N ILE A 462 -35.71 1.14 -12.12
CA ILE A 462 -36.02 2.55 -11.88
C ILE A 462 -36.01 2.86 -10.38
N VAL A 463 -36.62 2.01 -9.56
CA VAL A 463 -36.63 2.18 -8.10
C VAL A 463 -35.20 2.04 -7.53
N MET A 464 -34.42 1.11 -8.05
CA MET A 464 -33.02 0.92 -7.64
C MET A 464 -32.13 2.09 -8.06
N ASP A 465 -32.32 2.67 -9.26
CA ASP A 465 -31.62 3.89 -9.65
C ASP A 465 -32.02 5.07 -8.75
N TRP A 466 -33.30 5.18 -8.38
CA TRP A 466 -33.76 6.20 -7.42
C TRP A 466 -33.11 6.02 -6.05
N PHE A 467 -33.02 4.78 -5.56
CA PHE A 467 -32.36 4.45 -4.30
C PHE A 467 -30.86 4.79 -4.33
N HIS A 468 -30.13 4.31 -5.34
CA HIS A 468 -28.68 4.55 -5.48
C HIS A 468 -28.34 6.02 -5.74
N ALA A 469 -29.09 6.70 -6.60
CA ALA A 469 -28.88 8.11 -6.88
C ALA A 469 -29.13 8.97 -5.63
N THR A 470 -30.12 8.59 -4.81
CA THR A 470 -30.35 9.23 -3.51
C THR A 470 -29.20 8.96 -2.54
N GLN A 471 -28.73 7.73 -2.41
CA GLN A 471 -27.60 7.38 -1.54
C GLN A 471 -26.34 8.17 -1.92
N ARG A 472 -26.03 8.25 -3.22
CA ARG A 472 -24.91 9.03 -3.75
C ARG A 472 -25.04 10.51 -3.39
N ASP A 473 -26.18 11.12 -3.71
CA ASP A 473 -26.39 12.56 -3.54
C ASP A 473 -26.45 12.93 -2.05
N PHE A 474 -27.04 12.08 -1.20
CA PHE A 474 -27.03 12.22 0.26
C PHE A 474 -25.62 12.18 0.83
N THR A 475 -24.82 11.20 0.40
CA THR A 475 -23.42 11.05 0.83
C THR A 475 -22.58 12.25 0.39
N TYR A 476 -22.67 12.67 -0.87
CA TYR A 476 -21.89 13.80 -1.38
C TYR A 476 -22.31 15.14 -0.77
N SER A 477 -23.60 15.34 -0.51
CA SER A 477 -24.08 16.53 0.23
C SER A 477 -23.48 16.56 1.64
N SER A 478 -23.45 15.42 2.34
CA SER A 478 -22.81 15.32 3.65
C SER A 478 -21.30 15.59 3.60
N VAL A 479 -20.59 15.03 2.61
CA VAL A 479 -19.13 15.24 2.43
C VAL A 479 -18.82 16.70 2.09
N GLY A 480 -19.71 17.38 1.35
CA GLY A 480 -19.63 18.81 1.05
C GLY A 480 -19.94 19.73 2.24
N GLY A 481 -20.32 19.17 3.40
CA GLY A 481 -20.68 19.94 4.61
C GLY A 481 -22.13 20.42 4.63
N GLU A 482 -22.97 20.02 3.66
CA GLU A 482 -24.38 20.38 3.56
C GLU A 482 -25.28 19.16 3.85
N TYR A 483 -25.22 18.61 5.06
CA TYR A 483 -26.08 17.48 5.44
C TYR A 483 -27.57 17.86 5.31
N LYS A 484 -28.35 16.98 4.65
CA LYS A 484 -29.80 17.08 4.57
C LYS A 484 -30.41 15.72 4.91
N PRO A 485 -31.51 15.63 5.66
CA PRO A 485 -32.17 14.36 5.94
C PRO A 485 -32.45 13.59 4.65
N ILE A 486 -32.13 12.30 4.62
CA ILE A 486 -32.18 11.50 3.37
C ILE A 486 -33.56 11.51 2.70
N ALA A 487 -34.63 11.67 3.47
CA ALA A 487 -36.00 11.80 2.94
C ALA A 487 -36.17 13.03 2.03
N GLN A 488 -35.47 14.14 2.31
CA GLN A 488 -35.46 15.32 1.44
C GLN A 488 -34.71 15.04 0.14
N VAL A 489 -33.63 14.27 0.21
CA VAL A 489 -32.85 13.85 -0.96
C VAL A 489 -33.69 12.92 -1.83
N PHE A 490 -34.34 11.90 -1.26
CA PHE A 490 -35.30 11.03 -1.97
C PHE A 490 -36.35 11.85 -2.73
N LYS A 491 -36.97 12.82 -2.04
CA LYS A 491 -37.97 13.72 -2.64
C LYS A 491 -37.40 14.51 -3.82
N GLY A 492 -36.20 15.05 -3.70
CA GLY A 492 -35.56 15.88 -4.72
C GLY A 492 -35.02 15.11 -5.93
N THR A 493 -34.60 13.86 -5.74
CA THR A 493 -33.98 13.05 -6.81
C THR A 493 -34.99 12.29 -7.66
N LEU A 494 -36.22 12.05 -7.16
CA LEU A 494 -37.23 11.25 -7.85
C LEU A 494 -37.59 11.79 -9.23
N PRO A 495 -37.93 13.08 -9.43
CA PRO A 495 -38.29 13.59 -10.76
C PRO A 495 -37.17 13.38 -11.79
N ARG A 496 -35.92 13.58 -11.38
CA ARG A 496 -34.74 13.38 -12.23
C ARG A 496 -34.64 11.93 -12.71
N VAL A 497 -34.79 10.96 -11.81
CA VAL A 497 -34.67 9.54 -12.15
C VAL A 497 -35.83 9.09 -13.05
N LEU A 498 -37.05 9.55 -12.78
CA LEU A 498 -38.20 9.26 -13.66
C LEU A 498 -37.96 9.79 -15.09
N LEU A 499 -37.46 11.02 -15.24
CA LEU A 499 -37.13 11.58 -16.55
C LEU A 499 -35.97 10.83 -17.25
N GLN A 500 -34.93 10.44 -16.50
CA GLN A 500 -33.81 9.66 -17.04
C GLN A 500 -34.25 8.27 -17.50
N ALA A 501 -35.22 7.68 -16.82
CA ALA A 501 -35.87 6.43 -17.22
C ALA A 501 -36.86 6.58 -18.38
N GLY A 502 -37.12 7.82 -18.84
CA GLY A 502 -38.06 8.11 -19.93
C GLY A 502 -39.53 8.09 -19.50
N ILE A 503 -39.83 8.13 -18.20
CA ILE A 503 -41.20 8.22 -17.69
C ILE A 503 -41.73 9.63 -17.91
N LEU A 504 -42.88 9.72 -18.56
CA LEU A 504 -43.52 10.99 -18.93
C LEU A 504 -44.60 11.39 -17.90
N PRO A 505 -44.74 12.69 -17.59
CA PRO A 505 -45.80 13.19 -16.72
C PRO A 505 -47.18 13.07 -17.40
N ALA A 506 -48.25 12.91 -16.61
CA ALA A 506 -49.59 12.66 -17.14
C ALA A 506 -50.14 13.78 -18.07
N LYS A 507 -49.63 15.01 -17.96
CA LYS A 507 -50.06 16.18 -18.76
C LYS A 507 -49.50 16.21 -20.19
N SER A 508 -48.58 15.32 -20.57
CA SER A 508 -48.05 15.22 -21.94
C SER A 508 -48.85 14.24 -22.84
N LYS A 509 -50.08 13.87 -22.45
CA LYS A 509 -50.91 12.84 -23.10
C LYS A 509 -51.65 13.28 -24.38
N ALA A 510 -51.42 14.48 -24.90
CA ALA A 510 -51.93 14.90 -26.21
C ALA A 510 -50.75 15.23 -27.14
N ASP A 511 -50.47 14.32 -28.08
CA ASP A 511 -49.59 14.47 -29.24
C ASP A 511 -48.05 14.53 -29.05
N ALA A 512 -47.51 14.40 -27.83
CA ALA A 512 -46.06 14.37 -27.63
C ALA A 512 -45.46 13.00 -28.02
N LYS A 513 -44.70 12.95 -29.13
CA LYS A 513 -43.80 11.82 -29.42
C LYS A 513 -42.80 11.68 -28.26
N PRO A 514 -42.49 10.46 -27.78
CA PRO A 514 -41.50 10.27 -26.74
C PRO A 514 -40.20 10.95 -27.17
N LEU A 515 -39.61 11.74 -26.27
CA LEU A 515 -38.28 12.30 -26.47
C LEU A 515 -37.32 11.12 -26.60
N THR A 516 -37.01 10.76 -27.85
CA THR A 516 -36.02 9.74 -28.20
C THR A 516 -34.59 10.19 -27.91
N LYS A 517 -34.40 11.23 -27.10
CA LYS A 517 -33.13 11.61 -26.50
C LYS A 517 -33.36 12.09 -25.08
N ALA A 518 -32.91 11.30 -24.10
CA ALA A 518 -32.65 11.82 -22.77
C ALA A 518 -31.83 13.12 -22.90
N GLY A 519 -32.35 14.23 -22.38
CA GLY A 519 -31.72 15.55 -22.47
C GLY A 519 -31.97 16.36 -23.76
N SER A 520 -32.99 16.06 -24.58
CA SER A 520 -33.37 17.00 -25.64
C SER A 520 -34.05 18.22 -25.04
N TYR A 521 -33.29 19.32 -24.95
CA TYR A 521 -33.81 20.67 -25.06
C TYR A 521 -34.70 20.72 -26.31
N VAL A 522 -36.02 20.66 -26.13
CA VAL A 522 -36.95 21.15 -27.15
C VAL A 522 -36.94 22.66 -26.97
N ASP A 523 -36.53 23.35 -28.02
CA ASP A 523 -36.04 24.73 -28.03
C ASP A 523 -37.18 25.77 -28.01
N ASP A 524 -38.18 25.61 -27.12
CA ASP A 524 -39.42 26.40 -27.17
C ASP A 524 -39.84 27.06 -25.83
N GLY A 525 -39.04 26.95 -24.75
CA GLY A 525 -39.36 27.55 -23.43
C GLY A 525 -38.14 28.04 -22.61
N PRO A 526 -38.32 28.91 -21.60
CA PRO A 526 -37.25 29.38 -20.72
C PRO A 526 -36.57 28.22 -19.98
N ALA A 527 -35.23 28.20 -19.94
CA ALA A 527 -34.47 27.17 -19.24
C ALA A 527 -34.79 27.08 -17.73
N GLU A 528 -35.29 28.18 -17.18
CA GLU A 528 -35.73 28.32 -15.79
C GLU A 528 -36.96 27.47 -15.47
N GLU A 529 -37.82 27.12 -16.45
CA GLU A 529 -38.96 26.22 -16.24
C GLU A 529 -38.52 24.79 -15.92
N ALA A 530 -37.29 24.40 -16.27
CA ALA A 530 -36.69 23.11 -15.90
C ALA A 530 -36.31 23.01 -14.40
N LEU A 531 -36.42 24.11 -13.64
CA LEU A 531 -36.23 24.11 -12.18
C LEU A 531 -37.43 23.54 -11.44
N GLU A 532 -38.61 23.47 -12.07
CA GLU A 532 -39.81 22.90 -11.48
C GLU A 532 -39.98 21.42 -11.86
N SER A 533 -40.46 20.60 -10.92
CA SER A 533 -40.75 19.20 -11.20
C SER A 533 -41.94 19.10 -12.17
N PRO A 534 -41.82 18.41 -13.32
CA PRO A 534 -42.91 18.28 -14.27
C PRO A 534 -43.99 17.26 -13.83
N PHE A 535 -43.75 16.51 -12.74
CA PHE A 535 -44.70 15.57 -12.16
C PHE A 535 -45.57 16.23 -11.09
N ASP A 536 -46.86 15.84 -11.05
CA ASP A 536 -47.77 16.26 -9.99
C ASP A 536 -47.26 15.81 -8.62
N ALA A 537 -47.50 16.63 -7.58
CA ALA A 537 -47.01 16.39 -6.22
C ALA A 537 -47.46 15.02 -5.65
N SER A 538 -48.61 14.52 -6.09
CA SER A 538 -49.13 13.20 -5.69
C SER A 538 -48.21 12.03 -6.06
N VAL A 539 -47.42 12.14 -7.15
CA VAL A 539 -46.43 11.12 -7.55
C VAL A 539 -45.37 11.00 -6.46
N VAL A 540 -44.79 12.14 -6.07
CA VAL A 540 -43.77 12.21 -5.03
C VAL A 540 -44.34 11.77 -3.68
N ASP A 541 -45.53 12.23 -3.32
CA ASP A 541 -46.16 11.87 -2.05
C ASP A 541 -46.47 10.36 -1.97
N THR A 542 -46.91 9.76 -3.07
CA THR A 542 -47.17 8.31 -3.15
C THR A 542 -45.89 7.50 -3.03
N MET A 543 -44.83 7.86 -3.76
CA MET A 543 -43.54 7.18 -3.69
C MET A 543 -42.88 7.32 -2.30
N MET A 544 -42.95 8.52 -1.70
CA MET A 544 -42.48 8.75 -0.33
C MET A 544 -43.35 8.02 0.71
N GLY A 545 -44.65 7.86 0.45
CA GLY A 545 -45.55 7.04 1.25
C GLY A 545 -45.18 5.56 1.23
N ALA A 546 -44.75 5.05 0.08
CA ALA A 546 -44.31 3.66 -0.09
C ALA A 546 -43.05 3.32 0.73
N LEU A 547 -42.13 4.28 0.93
CA LEU A 547 -40.98 4.12 1.84
C LEU A 547 -41.38 3.86 3.29
N LYS A 548 -42.62 4.18 3.70
CA LYS A 548 -43.15 3.85 5.03
C LYS A 548 -43.69 2.43 5.13
N GLN A 549 -43.88 1.76 3.99
CA GLN A 549 -44.47 0.43 3.85
C GLN A 549 -43.46 -0.64 3.42
N LEU A 550 -42.16 -0.37 3.63
CA LEU A 550 -41.10 -1.31 3.27
C LEU A 550 -41.30 -2.67 3.96
N ARG A 551 -41.00 -3.72 3.21
CA ARG A 551 -41.25 -5.10 3.61
C ARG A 551 -39.96 -5.75 4.15
N PRO A 552 -40.04 -6.64 5.14
CA PRO A 552 -38.88 -7.40 5.61
C PRO A 552 -38.21 -8.20 4.48
N ARG A 553 -36.89 -8.17 4.39
CA ARG A 553 -36.10 -9.01 3.47
C ARG A 553 -36.08 -10.48 3.95
N PRO A 554 -35.75 -11.44 3.07
CA PRO A 554 -35.70 -12.86 3.41
C PRO A 554 -34.83 -13.14 4.66
N GLY A 555 -35.35 -13.99 5.54
CA GLY A 555 -34.66 -14.41 6.77
C GLY A 555 -34.61 -13.36 7.88
N MET A 556 -35.04 -12.11 7.64
CA MET A 556 -34.93 -11.02 8.64
C MET A 556 -35.70 -11.36 9.92
N VAL A 557 -36.98 -11.70 9.80
CA VAL A 557 -37.86 -11.97 10.96
C VAL A 557 -37.29 -13.14 11.77
N ASP A 558 -36.86 -14.20 11.10
CA ASP A 558 -36.25 -15.37 11.73
C ASP A 558 -34.94 -15.04 12.45
N ALA A 559 -34.05 -14.26 11.80
CA ALA A 559 -32.79 -13.83 12.40
C ALA A 559 -33.03 -13.08 13.72
N LEU A 560 -33.91 -12.07 13.69
CA LEU A 560 -34.11 -11.13 14.79
C LEU A 560 -34.99 -11.68 15.92
N THR A 561 -35.97 -12.54 15.61
CA THR A 561 -36.92 -13.04 16.63
C THR A 561 -36.57 -14.42 17.15
N ARG A 562 -35.89 -15.25 16.37
CA ARG A 562 -35.68 -16.68 16.66
C ARG A 562 -34.21 -17.05 16.79
N ILE A 563 -33.37 -16.76 15.79
CA ILE A 563 -32.00 -17.29 15.71
C ILE A 563 -31.06 -16.62 16.71
N TYR A 564 -30.96 -15.28 16.71
CA TYR A 564 -30.13 -14.56 17.68
C TYR A 564 -30.57 -14.73 19.13
N ARG A 565 -31.77 -15.26 19.34
CA ARG A 565 -32.38 -15.46 20.66
C ARG A 565 -32.52 -16.94 21.04
N ASP A 566 -32.08 -17.84 20.15
CA ASP A 566 -32.18 -19.30 20.27
C ASP A 566 -33.55 -19.82 20.76
N ARG A 567 -34.65 -19.18 20.33
CA ARG A 567 -36.02 -19.51 20.83
C ARG A 567 -36.53 -20.89 20.42
N ASP A 568 -35.94 -21.50 19.40
CA ASP A 568 -36.18 -22.87 18.96
C ASP A 568 -35.24 -23.90 19.62
N GLY A 569 -34.42 -23.47 20.60
CA GLY A 569 -33.70 -24.35 21.52
C GLY A 569 -32.61 -25.22 20.88
N LYS A 570 -31.93 -24.74 19.82
CA LYS A 570 -30.87 -25.52 19.16
C LYS A 570 -29.49 -25.33 19.78
N GLY A 571 -29.36 -24.59 20.88
CA GLY A 571 -28.10 -24.40 21.58
C GLY A 571 -27.10 -23.57 20.77
N ARG A 572 -27.58 -22.51 20.10
CA ARG A 572 -26.73 -21.69 19.21
C ARG A 572 -25.87 -20.68 19.95
N ILE A 573 -26.33 -20.20 21.10
CA ILE A 573 -25.61 -19.16 21.83
C ILE A 573 -24.37 -19.80 22.46
N PRO A 574 -23.16 -19.26 22.23
CA PRO A 574 -21.96 -19.76 22.89
C PRO A 574 -22.13 -19.73 24.41
N ALA A 575 -21.61 -20.74 25.12
CA ALA A 575 -21.85 -20.89 26.56
C ALA A 575 -21.23 -19.76 27.42
N SER A 576 -20.35 -18.92 26.85
CA SER A 576 -19.77 -17.76 27.52
C SER A 576 -20.48 -16.45 27.18
N VAL A 577 -21.53 -16.49 26.34
CA VAL A 577 -22.36 -15.33 25.98
C VAL A 577 -23.62 -15.35 26.82
N ASP A 578 -23.74 -14.42 27.76
CA ASP A 578 -24.89 -14.28 28.65
C ASP A 578 -25.98 -13.37 28.05
N LYS A 579 -25.58 -12.52 27.08
CA LYS A 579 -26.43 -11.48 26.48
C LYS A 579 -26.15 -11.21 25.00
N ILE A 580 -27.20 -10.99 24.21
CA ILE A 580 -27.11 -10.56 22.81
C ILE A 580 -27.93 -9.27 22.61
N ASP A 581 -27.27 -8.16 22.28
CA ASP A 581 -27.95 -6.92 21.92
C ASP A 581 -28.00 -6.77 20.39
N VAL A 582 -29.20 -6.54 19.86
CA VAL A 582 -29.40 -6.27 18.43
C VAL A 582 -29.68 -4.78 18.23
N TRP A 583 -28.97 -4.18 17.28
CA TRP A 583 -29.09 -2.78 16.91
C TRP A 583 -29.34 -2.62 15.42
N ALA A 584 -29.92 -1.49 15.03
CA ALA A 584 -30.00 -1.04 13.65
C ALA A 584 -29.49 0.40 13.52
N ALA A 585 -28.61 0.61 12.55
CA ALA A 585 -28.02 1.90 12.21
C ALA A 585 -28.48 2.31 10.81
N THR A 586 -29.14 3.46 10.69
CA THR A 586 -29.79 3.89 9.44
C THR A 586 -29.40 5.30 9.02
N ASN A 587 -29.32 5.53 7.70
CA ASN A 587 -29.25 6.88 7.12
C ASN A 587 -30.61 7.60 7.17
N GLY A 588 -31.72 6.90 7.42
CA GLY A 588 -33.04 7.50 7.57
C GLY A 588 -33.37 7.89 9.01
N SER A 589 -34.56 8.47 9.20
CA SER A 589 -34.98 8.98 10.50
C SER A 589 -35.28 7.87 11.50
N LEU A 590 -35.12 8.19 12.79
CA LEU A 590 -35.41 7.26 13.89
C LEU A 590 -36.89 6.83 13.91
N GLU A 591 -37.80 7.75 13.61
CA GLU A 591 -39.24 7.51 13.55
C GLU A 591 -39.60 6.45 12.49
N LEU A 592 -39.06 6.59 11.28
CA LEU A 592 -39.26 5.62 10.20
C LEU A 592 -38.63 4.26 10.54
N GLY A 593 -37.44 4.32 11.17
CA GLY A 593 -36.74 3.16 11.73
C GLY A 593 -37.66 2.33 12.63
N ARG A 594 -38.12 2.98 13.69
CA ARG A 594 -38.97 2.41 14.74
C ARG A 594 -40.29 1.88 14.19
N ALA A 595 -40.99 2.66 13.38
CA ALA A 595 -42.26 2.25 12.79
C ALA A 595 -42.13 0.99 11.93
N SER A 596 -40.99 0.82 11.25
CA SER A 596 -40.74 -0.35 10.41
C SER A 596 -40.50 -1.62 11.24
N PHE A 597 -39.74 -1.54 12.33
CA PHE A 597 -39.55 -2.67 13.23
C PHE A 597 -40.82 -3.05 13.98
N LEU A 598 -41.59 -2.08 14.49
CA LEU A 598 -42.87 -2.36 15.15
C LEU A 598 -43.86 -3.04 14.21
N ARG A 599 -43.95 -2.60 12.95
CA ARG A 599 -44.81 -3.23 11.94
C ARG A 599 -44.36 -4.66 11.61
N ALA A 600 -43.05 -4.90 11.51
CA ALA A 600 -42.52 -6.20 11.09
C ALA A 600 -42.44 -7.23 12.22
N LEU A 601 -42.15 -6.80 13.45
CA LEU A 601 -41.81 -7.68 14.57
C LEU A 601 -42.77 -7.54 15.77
N GLY A 602 -43.67 -6.56 15.77
CA GLY A 602 -44.59 -6.27 16.87
C GLY A 602 -43.96 -5.51 18.04
N GLU A 603 -44.77 -5.18 19.05
CA GLU A 603 -44.41 -4.35 20.21
C GLU A 603 -43.32 -4.92 21.11
N ILE A 604 -43.13 -6.25 21.11
CA ILE A 604 -42.16 -6.90 22.00
C ILE A 604 -40.78 -6.94 21.35
N ASP A 605 -40.72 -7.35 20.09
CA ASP A 605 -39.46 -7.64 19.41
C ASP A 605 -38.97 -6.47 18.53
N GLY A 606 -39.87 -5.56 18.17
CA GLY A 606 -39.59 -4.37 17.36
C GLY A 606 -39.53 -3.05 18.11
N ALA A 607 -39.79 -3.04 19.42
CA ALA A 607 -39.63 -1.84 20.26
C ALA A 607 -38.15 -1.58 20.60
N ASP A 608 -37.83 -0.39 21.10
CA ASP A 608 -36.46 -0.04 21.51
C ASP A 608 -36.01 -0.90 22.69
N LEU A 609 -34.70 -1.22 22.76
CA LEU A 609 -34.11 -2.06 23.81
C LEU A 609 -34.49 -1.60 25.23
N ASP A 610 -34.58 -0.28 25.46
CA ASP A 610 -34.86 0.31 26.77
C ASP A 610 -36.36 0.57 27.05
N SER A 611 -37.26 0.17 26.15
CA SER A 611 -38.69 0.41 26.31
C SER A 611 -39.35 -0.54 27.33
N SER A 612 -40.39 -0.08 28.04
CA SER A 612 -41.16 -0.96 28.95
C SER A 612 -41.81 -2.13 28.22
N ALA A 613 -42.23 -1.93 26.96
CA ALA A 613 -42.79 -2.96 26.09
C ALA A 613 -41.79 -4.08 25.79
N SER A 614 -40.50 -3.75 25.60
CA SER A 614 -39.46 -4.76 25.38
C SER A 614 -39.26 -5.66 26.60
N GLN A 615 -39.55 -5.18 27.82
CA GLN A 615 -39.31 -5.91 29.08
C GLN A 615 -40.52 -6.69 29.62
N GLN A 616 -41.71 -6.51 29.05
CA GLN A 616 -42.95 -7.07 29.60
C GLN A 616 -43.07 -8.59 29.40
N GLY A 617 -43.50 -9.32 30.46
CA GLY A 617 -43.91 -10.73 30.38
C GLY A 617 -42.80 -11.80 30.44
N LYS A 618 -41.57 -11.43 30.81
CA LYS A 618 -40.37 -12.30 30.69
C LYS A 618 -39.74 -12.70 32.01
N ASN A 619 -39.21 -13.92 32.05
CA ASN A 619 -38.37 -14.42 33.14
C ASN A 619 -36.94 -13.86 33.07
N ASP A 620 -36.14 -14.03 34.12
CA ASP A 620 -34.81 -13.41 34.22
C ASP A 620 -33.81 -13.89 33.15
N GLN A 621 -33.97 -15.12 32.65
CA GLN A 621 -33.15 -15.71 31.58
C GLN A 621 -33.52 -15.14 30.20
N GLU A 622 -34.80 -14.88 29.95
CA GLU A 622 -35.27 -14.21 28.72
C GLU A 622 -34.90 -12.73 28.70
N ARG A 623 -34.80 -12.09 29.88
CA ARG A 623 -34.33 -10.70 30.01
C ARG A 623 -32.82 -10.58 29.76
N SER A 624 -32.03 -11.61 30.06
CA SER A 624 -30.57 -11.58 29.85
C SER A 624 -30.19 -11.66 28.38
N ILE A 625 -30.98 -12.33 27.53
CA ILE A 625 -30.68 -12.54 26.09
C ILE A 625 -30.99 -11.31 25.22
N GLY A 626 -31.54 -10.23 25.77
CA GLY A 626 -31.81 -8.97 25.06
C GLY A 626 -33.03 -9.03 24.13
N THR A 627 -33.94 -8.06 24.25
CA THR A 627 -35.18 -8.00 23.43
C THR A 627 -35.52 -6.58 23.04
N GLY A 628 -36.11 -6.41 21.86
CA GLY A 628 -36.18 -5.12 21.17
C GLY A 628 -34.97 -4.88 20.25
N ILE A 629 -34.96 -3.76 19.54
CA ILE A 629 -33.91 -3.34 18.61
C ILE A 629 -33.42 -1.95 19.02
N GLY A 630 -32.13 -1.81 19.28
CA GLY A 630 -31.53 -0.50 19.53
C GLY A 630 -31.46 0.29 18.22
N LEU A 631 -31.80 1.58 18.23
CA LEU A 631 -31.83 2.40 17.02
C LEU A 631 -30.78 3.51 17.05
N PHE A 632 -30.12 3.70 15.92
CA PHE A 632 -29.25 4.82 15.64
C PHE A 632 -29.58 5.41 14.27
N SER A 633 -29.80 6.72 14.21
CA SER A 633 -30.01 7.46 12.97
C SER A 633 -28.88 8.45 12.72
N CYS A 634 -28.42 8.50 11.46
CA CYS A 634 -27.42 9.47 11.01
C CYS A 634 -27.91 10.93 11.14
N ASP A 635 -29.23 11.15 11.14
CA ASP A 635 -29.83 12.47 11.36
C ASP A 635 -29.45 13.05 12.73
N GLU A 636 -29.18 12.19 13.73
CA GLU A 636 -28.85 12.60 15.09
C GLU A 636 -27.46 13.26 15.20
N ILE A 637 -26.56 12.95 14.28
CA ILE A 637 -25.20 13.52 14.24
C ILE A 637 -24.94 14.40 13.01
N GLY A 638 -25.91 14.49 12.09
CA GLY A 638 -25.82 15.31 10.89
C GLY A 638 -24.71 14.88 9.93
N VAL A 639 -24.44 13.57 9.84
CA VAL A 639 -23.41 13.02 8.97
C VAL A 639 -23.88 11.69 8.37
N ALA A 640 -23.72 11.52 7.06
CA ALA A 640 -24.09 10.30 6.34
C ALA A 640 -23.03 9.20 6.49
N LYS A 641 -23.46 7.92 6.51
CA LYS A 641 -22.55 6.82 6.19
C LYS A 641 -21.96 7.04 4.77
N PRO A 642 -20.69 6.66 4.50
CA PRO A 642 -19.78 5.87 5.32
C PRO A 642 -18.79 6.68 6.18
N ASP A 643 -19.13 7.89 6.63
CA ASP A 643 -18.22 8.69 7.47
C ASP A 643 -17.83 7.92 8.76
N PRO A 644 -16.53 7.87 9.13
CA PRO A 644 -16.06 7.20 10.34
C PRO A 644 -16.76 7.63 11.64
N LYS A 645 -17.26 8.87 11.71
CA LYS A 645 -17.99 9.40 12.88
C LYS A 645 -19.27 8.62 13.17
N VAL A 646 -19.94 8.10 12.14
CA VAL A 646 -21.15 7.28 12.30
C VAL A 646 -20.83 6.04 13.12
N TYR A 647 -19.82 5.28 12.72
CA TYR A 647 -19.45 4.03 13.39
C TYR A 647 -18.84 4.27 14.77
N ALA A 648 -18.08 5.37 14.94
CA ALA A 648 -17.58 5.78 16.25
C ALA A 648 -18.74 6.10 17.23
N GLU A 649 -19.79 6.76 16.76
CA GLU A 649 -20.98 7.06 17.56
C GLU A 649 -21.77 5.78 17.89
N ILE A 650 -21.88 4.83 16.95
CA ILE A 650 -22.48 3.52 17.21
C ILE A 650 -21.72 2.79 18.33
N LEU A 651 -20.38 2.70 18.23
CA LEU A 651 -19.53 2.09 19.27
C LEU A 651 -19.72 2.77 20.63
N ARG A 652 -19.82 4.10 20.64
CA ARG A 652 -20.09 4.87 21.86
C ARG A 652 -21.44 4.53 22.47
N ARG A 653 -22.52 4.42 21.67
CA ARG A 653 -23.89 4.12 22.13
C ARG A 653 -24.02 2.71 22.68
N ILE A 654 -23.42 1.73 22.01
CA ILE A 654 -23.42 0.35 22.49
C ILE A 654 -22.48 0.14 23.68
N ARG A 655 -21.73 1.18 24.09
CA ARG A 655 -20.72 1.17 25.15
C ARG A 655 -19.67 0.08 24.89
N ALA A 656 -19.14 0.10 23.67
CA ALA A 656 -18.12 -0.84 23.24
C ALA A 656 -16.82 -0.60 24.04
N GLU A 657 -16.33 -1.62 24.72
CA GLU A 657 -15.03 -1.60 25.39
C GLU A 657 -14.01 -2.33 24.50
N PRO A 658 -12.92 -1.68 24.11
CA PRO A 658 -11.90 -2.34 23.31
C PRO A 658 -11.18 -3.40 24.16
N VAL A 659 -10.77 -4.49 23.51
CA VAL A 659 -10.00 -5.58 24.14
C VAL A 659 -8.72 -5.02 24.77
N ASP A 660 -8.09 -4.06 24.11
CA ASP A 660 -7.00 -3.27 24.64
C ASP A 660 -7.35 -1.76 24.62
N PRO A 661 -7.68 -1.16 25.77
CA PRO A 661 -7.91 0.28 25.90
C PRO A 661 -6.72 1.14 25.50
N ASN A 662 -5.50 0.59 25.47
CA ASN A 662 -4.27 1.28 25.10
C ASN A 662 -3.79 0.93 23.68
N GLY A 663 -4.45 -0.01 23.00
CA GLY A 663 -4.12 -0.43 21.64
C GLY A 663 -4.27 0.70 20.62
N ALA A 664 -3.35 0.76 19.64
CA ALA A 664 -3.32 1.77 18.58
C ALA A 664 -4.51 1.64 17.60
N ILE A 665 -5.03 0.43 17.42
CA ILE A 665 -6.30 0.13 16.77
C ILE A 665 -7.22 -0.47 17.83
N LYS A 666 -8.43 0.08 17.96
CA LYS A 666 -9.42 -0.44 18.91
C LYS A 666 -10.08 -1.68 18.29
N GLU A 667 -9.71 -2.85 18.76
CA GLU A 667 -10.39 -4.10 18.45
C GLU A 667 -11.48 -4.38 19.48
N PHE A 668 -12.65 -4.81 18.99
CA PHE A 668 -13.79 -5.16 19.83
C PHE A 668 -14.15 -6.63 19.63
N GLN A 669 -14.22 -7.39 20.72
CA GLN A 669 -14.70 -8.77 20.67
C GLN A 669 -16.22 -8.81 20.68
N GLY A 670 -16.80 -9.67 19.84
CA GLY A 670 -18.24 -9.92 19.80
C GLY A 670 -19.09 -8.74 19.33
N ILE A 671 -18.53 -7.77 18.61
CA ILE A 671 -19.29 -6.66 18.01
C ILE A 671 -19.32 -6.82 16.49
N TRP A 672 -20.51 -7.04 15.95
CA TRP A 672 -20.77 -7.29 14.54
C TRP A 672 -21.48 -6.14 13.86
N PHE A 673 -21.16 -5.92 12.59
CA PHE A 673 -21.91 -5.05 11.70
C PHE A 673 -22.37 -5.84 10.46
N VAL A 674 -23.67 -5.83 10.19
CA VAL A 674 -24.30 -6.63 9.14
C VAL A 674 -24.95 -5.73 8.10
N ALA A 675 -24.56 -5.85 6.84
CA ALA A 675 -25.19 -5.10 5.76
C ALA A 675 -25.21 -5.89 4.45
N SER A 676 -26.17 -5.61 3.57
CA SER A 676 -26.14 -6.04 2.17
C SER A 676 -25.32 -5.08 1.29
N HIS A 677 -24.91 -3.94 1.86
CA HIS A 677 -24.09 -2.92 1.24
C HIS A 677 -22.60 -3.05 1.61
N THR A 678 -21.76 -3.28 0.61
CA THR A 678 -20.32 -3.52 0.82
C THR A 678 -19.56 -2.27 1.23
N TRP A 679 -19.99 -1.08 0.79
CA TRP A 679 -19.45 0.19 1.27
C TRP A 679 -19.71 0.43 2.76
N ASP A 680 -20.82 -0.07 3.31
CA ASP A 680 -21.19 0.07 4.73
C ASP A 680 -20.39 -0.94 5.59
N THR A 681 -20.35 -2.22 5.18
CA THR A 681 -19.50 -3.22 5.85
C THR A 681 -18.02 -2.83 5.81
N PHE A 682 -17.51 -2.23 4.73
CA PHE A 682 -16.13 -1.77 4.66
C PHE A 682 -15.82 -0.70 5.72
N ALA A 683 -16.68 0.31 5.82
CA ALA A 683 -16.46 1.40 6.76
C ALA A 683 -16.65 0.96 8.22
N ALA A 684 -17.61 0.08 8.49
CA ALA A 684 -17.75 -0.57 9.79
C ALA A 684 -16.49 -1.40 10.16
N LYS A 685 -15.95 -2.18 9.21
CA LYS A 685 -14.72 -2.96 9.44
C LYS A 685 -13.54 -2.07 9.82
N ARG A 686 -13.40 -0.92 9.15
CA ARG A 686 -12.36 0.08 9.48
C ARG A 686 -12.55 0.72 10.86
N ALA A 687 -13.76 0.74 11.38
CA ALA A 687 -14.06 1.21 12.73
C ALA A 687 -13.86 0.15 13.82
N GLY A 688 -13.47 -1.09 13.46
CA GLY A 688 -13.17 -2.16 14.41
C GLY A 688 -14.29 -3.19 14.61
N PHE A 689 -15.36 -3.15 13.80
CA PHE A 689 -16.40 -4.17 13.81
C PHE A 689 -15.95 -5.43 13.07
N ARG A 690 -16.39 -6.61 13.53
CA ARG A 690 -16.50 -7.79 12.66
C ARG A 690 -17.66 -7.58 11.70
N THR A 691 -17.56 -8.03 10.45
CA THR A 691 -18.59 -7.71 9.46
C THR A 691 -19.20 -8.94 8.80
N ALA A 692 -20.50 -8.88 8.58
CA ALA A 692 -21.23 -9.90 7.84
C ALA A 692 -21.97 -9.28 6.65
N TRP A 693 -21.80 -9.88 5.48
CA TRP A 693 -22.42 -9.40 4.25
C TRP A 693 -23.52 -10.34 3.74
N VAL A 694 -24.62 -9.74 3.29
CA VAL A 694 -25.79 -10.45 2.77
C VAL A 694 -25.88 -10.25 1.26
N THR A 695 -26.00 -11.34 0.50
CA THR A 695 -25.75 -11.27 -0.95
C THR A 695 -26.92 -10.74 -1.80
N TYR A 696 -28.14 -10.62 -1.27
CA TYR A 696 -29.33 -10.41 -2.10
C TYR A 696 -29.51 -9.01 -2.70
N GLU A 697 -28.74 -8.01 -2.25
CA GLU A 697 -28.91 -6.62 -2.72
C GLU A 697 -27.90 -6.28 -3.82
N GLU A 698 -26.62 -6.23 -3.47
CA GLU A 698 -25.57 -5.86 -4.43
C GLU A 698 -25.13 -7.03 -5.31
N HIS A 699 -25.53 -8.26 -4.97
CA HIS A 699 -25.22 -9.54 -5.64
C HIS A 699 -23.74 -9.91 -5.74
N PHE A 700 -22.85 -8.92 -5.77
CA PHE A 700 -21.42 -9.04 -5.93
C PHE A 700 -20.70 -8.11 -4.93
N PRO A 701 -19.80 -8.63 -4.08
CA PRO A 701 -19.26 -7.87 -2.96
C PRO A 701 -18.21 -6.81 -3.32
N CYS A 702 -17.85 -6.67 -4.60
CA CYS A 702 -16.82 -5.71 -5.03
C CYS A 702 -15.55 -5.71 -4.15
N GLN A 703 -15.04 -6.91 -3.80
CA GLN A 703 -13.95 -7.08 -2.82
C GLN A 703 -12.68 -6.30 -3.16
N SER A 704 -12.42 -6.05 -4.44
CA SER A 704 -11.30 -5.22 -4.91
C SER A 704 -11.40 -3.75 -4.47
N VAL A 705 -12.60 -3.29 -4.10
CA VAL A 705 -12.88 -1.92 -3.65
C VAL A 705 -13.08 -1.88 -2.14
N TYR A 706 -13.87 -2.81 -1.59
CA TYR A 706 -14.37 -2.76 -0.21
C TYR A 706 -13.78 -3.83 0.73
N GLY A 707 -12.87 -4.66 0.23
CA GLY A 707 -12.29 -5.78 1.00
C GLY A 707 -13.29 -6.92 1.26
N THR A 708 -12.91 -7.84 2.15
CA THR A 708 -13.67 -9.07 2.42
C THR A 708 -14.38 -9.01 3.77
N PRO A 709 -15.72 -9.21 3.81
CA PRO A 709 -16.49 -9.40 5.05
C PRO A 709 -16.05 -10.67 5.81
N ASP A 710 -16.18 -10.68 7.14
CA ASP A 710 -15.81 -11.84 7.96
C ASP A 710 -16.78 -13.02 7.80
N VAL A 711 -18.06 -12.71 7.54
CA VAL A 711 -19.13 -13.69 7.26
C VAL A 711 -19.86 -13.29 5.98
N VAL A 712 -20.25 -14.26 5.17
CA VAL A 712 -21.11 -14.05 4.00
C VAL A 712 -22.27 -15.05 4.04
N GLY A 713 -23.49 -14.60 3.75
CA GLY A 713 -24.68 -15.45 3.67
C GLY A 713 -25.67 -14.97 2.61
N ARG A 714 -26.54 -15.87 2.15
CA ARG A 714 -27.51 -15.56 1.09
C ARG A 714 -28.68 -14.73 1.58
N ASP A 715 -29.02 -14.87 2.85
CA ASP A 715 -30.09 -14.13 3.53
C ASP A 715 -29.71 -13.84 4.99
N MET A 716 -30.58 -13.12 5.69
CA MET A 716 -30.36 -12.71 7.07
C MET A 716 -30.31 -13.88 8.05
N ALA A 717 -31.07 -14.95 7.81
CA ALA A 717 -31.12 -16.12 8.69
C ALA A 717 -29.81 -16.91 8.60
N GLU A 718 -29.29 -17.10 7.38
CA GLU A 718 -27.99 -17.74 7.16
C GLU A 718 -26.84 -16.94 7.78
N VAL A 719 -26.85 -15.61 7.62
CA VAL A 719 -25.84 -14.75 8.25
C VAL A 719 -25.90 -14.86 9.78
N ALA A 720 -27.09 -14.85 10.37
CA ALA A 720 -27.26 -15.00 11.82
C ALA A 720 -26.70 -16.34 12.34
N GLU A 721 -27.02 -17.45 11.67
CA GLU A 721 -26.48 -18.78 12.00
C GLU A 721 -24.95 -18.81 11.91
N LYS A 722 -24.39 -18.19 10.86
CA LYS A 722 -22.94 -18.14 10.63
C LYS A 722 -22.21 -17.27 11.66
N ILE A 723 -22.78 -16.13 12.07
CA ILE A 723 -22.22 -15.29 13.15
C ILE A 723 -22.14 -16.10 14.45
N LEU A 724 -23.25 -16.74 14.86
CA LEU A 724 -23.25 -17.53 16.10
C LEU A 724 -22.31 -18.74 15.99
N ALA A 725 -22.23 -19.39 14.82
CA ALA A 725 -21.27 -20.47 14.59
C ALA A 725 -19.81 -19.99 14.66
N TYR A 726 -19.52 -18.79 14.17
CA TYR A 726 -18.21 -18.16 14.27
C TYR A 726 -17.82 -17.95 15.73
N GLU A 727 -18.72 -17.38 16.55
CA GLU A 727 -18.46 -17.16 17.98
C GLU A 727 -18.32 -18.48 18.77
N ARG A 728 -19.10 -19.51 18.45
CA ARG A 728 -18.93 -20.85 19.06
C ARG A 728 -17.56 -21.47 18.74
N LYS A 729 -17.06 -21.28 17.52
CA LYS A 729 -15.72 -21.76 17.13
C LYS A 729 -14.61 -21.05 17.89
N LEU A 730 -14.74 -19.75 18.13
CA LEU A 730 -13.83 -19.01 19.01
C LEU A 730 -13.82 -19.60 20.43
N GLN A 731 -15.01 -19.92 20.97
CA GLN A 731 -15.13 -20.53 22.29
C GLN A 731 -14.45 -21.91 22.40
N ALA A 732 -14.55 -22.73 21.35
CA ALA A 732 -14.04 -24.10 21.33
C ALA A 732 -12.51 -24.21 21.23
N GLY A 733 -11.79 -23.09 21.09
CA GLY A 733 -10.32 -23.08 20.97
C GLY A 733 -9.80 -23.73 19.69
N ASP A 734 -10.67 -23.95 18.69
CA ASP A 734 -10.33 -24.62 17.45
C ASP A 734 -9.42 -23.69 16.63
N ALA A 735 -8.14 -24.06 16.47
CA ALA A 735 -7.07 -23.24 15.91
C ALA A 735 -7.32 -22.78 14.45
N ALA A 736 -8.40 -23.24 13.81
CA ALA A 736 -8.87 -22.79 12.51
C ALA A 736 -9.71 -21.50 12.55
N ALA A 737 -10.09 -20.99 13.72
CA ALA A 737 -10.92 -19.78 13.86
C ALA A 737 -10.15 -18.50 14.27
N LYS A 738 -8.82 -18.47 14.10
CA LYS A 738 -8.04 -17.24 14.28
C LYS A 738 -7.88 -16.47 12.97
N ALA A 739 -8.27 -15.19 13.05
CA ALA A 739 -8.04 -14.09 12.12
C ALA A 739 -8.81 -14.13 10.79
N ALA A 740 -9.41 -12.99 10.44
CA ALA A 740 -9.63 -12.64 9.04
C ALA A 740 -8.37 -12.98 8.24
N PRO A 741 -8.48 -13.53 7.02
CA PRO A 741 -7.32 -13.98 6.26
C PRO A 741 -6.31 -12.84 6.21
N ALA A 742 -5.12 -13.12 6.75
CA ALA A 742 -3.95 -12.30 6.52
C ALA A 742 -3.82 -12.11 5.00
N TRP A 743 -3.30 -10.93 4.61
CA TRP A 743 -2.83 -10.59 3.28
C TRP A 743 -2.67 -11.82 2.36
N THR A 744 -3.47 -11.90 1.29
CA THR A 744 -3.31 -12.95 0.29
C THR A 744 -3.04 -12.31 -1.06
N TYR A 745 -1.85 -12.60 -1.60
CA TYR A 745 -1.55 -12.40 -3.01
C TYR A 745 -2.00 -13.61 -3.82
N SER A 746 -2.95 -13.41 -4.74
CA SER A 746 -3.33 -14.45 -5.69
C SER A 746 -2.35 -14.46 -6.86
N LYS A 747 -1.45 -15.44 -6.87
CA LYS A 747 -0.44 -15.65 -7.93
C LYS A 747 -1.07 -15.84 -9.31
N GLU A 748 -2.30 -16.36 -9.38
CA GLU A 748 -3.05 -16.58 -10.62
C GLU A 748 -3.64 -15.29 -11.19
N ASN A 749 -4.04 -14.34 -10.35
CA ASN A 749 -4.82 -13.17 -10.77
C ASN A 749 -4.06 -11.83 -10.75
N GLN A 750 -2.80 -11.81 -10.33
CA GLN A 750 -2.02 -10.56 -10.12
C GLN A 750 -2.68 -9.52 -9.22
N SER A 751 -3.73 -9.88 -8.47
CA SER A 751 -4.47 -8.95 -7.66
C SER A 751 -4.06 -9.06 -6.20
N GLN A 752 -3.94 -7.90 -5.56
CA GLN A 752 -3.79 -7.77 -4.13
C GLN A 752 -5.19 -7.66 -3.52
N GLY A 753 -5.48 -8.46 -2.49
CA GLY A 753 -6.72 -8.38 -1.74
C GLY A 753 -6.51 -8.74 -0.27
N GLY A 754 -7.16 -7.99 0.63
CA GLY A 754 -7.24 -8.29 2.06
C GLY A 754 -6.43 -7.35 2.96
N GLY A 755 -7.06 -6.26 3.44
CA GLY A 755 -6.63 -5.48 4.61
C GLY A 755 -6.57 -3.96 4.42
N PRO A 756 -7.35 -3.15 5.17
CA PRO A 756 -7.17 -1.70 5.26
C PRO A 756 -6.31 -1.35 6.47
N VAL A 757 -5.01 -1.56 6.39
CA VAL A 757 -4.03 -0.93 7.29
C VAL A 757 -2.79 -0.63 6.45
N ALA A 758 -2.51 0.65 6.21
CA ALA A 758 -1.14 1.07 5.98
C ALA A 758 -0.36 0.61 7.21
N SER A 759 0.64 -0.25 7.01
CA SER A 759 1.45 -0.79 8.10
C SER A 759 1.73 0.30 9.15
N GLN A 760 1.42 0.00 10.41
CA GLN A 760 1.84 0.86 11.53
C GLN A 760 3.31 0.59 11.91
N HIS A 761 4.00 -0.31 11.21
CA HIS A 761 5.41 -0.58 11.32
C HIS A 761 6.16 0.16 10.19
N THR A 762 7.41 0.55 10.46
CA THR A 762 8.23 1.19 9.43
C THR A 762 8.84 0.12 8.53
N SER A 763 8.36 0.02 7.30
CA SER A 763 8.99 -0.83 6.28
C SER A 763 10.25 -0.14 5.74
N PHE A 764 11.23 -0.91 5.28
CA PHE A 764 12.32 -0.34 4.48
C PHE A 764 11.83 0.30 3.17
N SER A 765 10.60 -0.01 2.75
CA SER A 765 9.90 0.64 1.65
C SER A 765 9.50 2.08 1.95
N ASP A 766 9.46 2.50 3.23
CA ASP A 766 9.17 3.88 3.64
C ASP A 766 10.41 4.78 3.55
N PHE A 767 11.61 4.22 3.70
CA PHE A 767 12.88 4.94 3.68
C PHE A 767 13.08 5.88 2.47
N PRO A 768 12.68 5.49 1.24
CA PRO A 768 12.87 6.36 0.09
C PRO A 768 11.80 7.45 -0.07
N PHE A 769 10.63 7.26 0.54
CA PHE A 769 9.47 8.14 0.34
C PHE A 769 9.25 9.14 1.46
N LEU A 770 10.02 9.05 2.54
CA LEU A 770 9.92 9.97 3.66
C LEU A 770 10.58 11.31 3.33
N LEU A 771 9.82 12.13 2.59
CA LEU A 771 9.76 13.54 2.97
C LEU A 771 9.47 13.59 4.48
N PRO A 772 10.24 14.36 5.26
CA PRO A 772 10.04 14.39 6.71
C PRO A 772 8.64 14.88 7.15
N SER A 773 7.84 15.48 6.26
CA SER A 773 6.43 15.84 6.54
C SER A 773 5.45 14.68 6.52
N MET A 774 5.83 13.50 6.02
CA MET A 774 5.00 12.27 6.07
C MET A 774 5.32 11.37 7.28
N SER A 775 6.33 11.73 8.08
CA SER A 775 6.68 11.08 9.37
C SER A 775 5.60 11.18 10.46
N LYS A 776 4.49 11.89 10.20
CA LYS A 776 3.33 11.92 11.11
C LYS A 776 2.47 10.65 11.07
N PHE A 777 2.79 9.68 10.21
CA PHE A 777 1.93 8.51 9.98
C PHE A 777 2.55 7.12 10.24
N ILE A 778 3.77 7.00 10.79
CA ILE A 778 4.43 5.68 10.90
C ILE A 778 5.22 5.52 12.21
N GLY A 779 4.88 4.49 13.00
CA GLY A 779 5.76 3.77 13.93
C GLY A 779 6.30 4.43 15.21
N SER A 780 6.66 3.59 16.19
CA SER A 780 7.30 3.96 17.47
C SER A 780 8.79 4.31 17.35
N VAL A 781 9.47 3.92 16.26
CA VAL A 781 10.90 4.18 15.95
C VAL A 781 11.01 5.20 14.82
N SER A 782 11.86 6.21 14.95
CA SER A 782 12.06 7.18 13.87
C SER A 782 12.83 6.56 12.70
N SER A 783 12.48 6.95 11.48
CA SER A 783 13.17 6.51 10.25
C SER A 783 14.66 6.87 10.25
N GLN A 784 15.03 7.95 10.95
CA GLN A 784 16.42 8.30 11.20
C GLN A 784 17.15 7.25 12.04
N SER A 785 16.55 6.79 13.14
CA SER A 785 17.15 5.74 13.96
C SER A 785 17.34 4.46 13.16
N LEU A 786 16.34 4.03 12.37
CA LEU A 786 16.46 2.86 11.51
C LEU A 786 17.59 3.03 10.47
N LEU A 787 17.72 4.20 9.85
CA LEU A 787 18.82 4.50 8.93
C LEU A 787 20.19 4.35 9.59
N GLU A 788 20.34 4.92 10.78
CA GLU A 788 21.58 4.88 11.54
C GLU A 788 21.99 3.45 11.87
N ILE A 789 21.07 2.62 12.35
CA ILE A 789 21.39 1.23 12.75
C ILE A 789 21.73 0.37 11.55
N ASN A 790 20.94 0.45 10.48
CA ASN A 790 21.25 -0.29 9.26
C ASN A 790 22.60 0.11 8.71
N SER A 791 22.90 1.41 8.72
CA SER A 791 24.21 1.90 8.33
C SER A 791 25.31 1.36 9.23
N GLN A 792 25.12 1.37 10.57
CA GLN A 792 26.10 0.86 11.52
C GLN A 792 26.34 -0.64 11.38
N VAL A 793 25.28 -1.44 11.20
CA VAL A 793 25.37 -2.89 10.95
C VAL A 793 26.20 -3.13 9.69
N THR A 794 25.83 -2.50 8.58
CA THR A 794 26.54 -2.64 7.30
C THR A 794 27.99 -2.14 7.38
N GLN A 795 28.24 -1.02 8.07
CA GLN A 795 29.59 -0.51 8.29
C GLN A 795 30.45 -1.51 9.07
N ARG A 796 29.92 -2.14 10.12
CA ARG A 796 30.64 -3.14 10.90
C ARG A 796 30.90 -4.43 10.12
N MET A 797 29.96 -4.83 9.29
CA MET A 797 30.12 -5.96 8.37
C MET A 797 31.21 -5.69 7.33
N ILE A 798 31.14 -4.54 6.64
CA ILE A 798 32.04 -4.21 5.52
C ILE A 798 33.42 -3.75 6.00
N LEU A 799 33.50 -2.87 7.00
CA LEU A 799 34.75 -2.27 7.47
C LEU A 799 35.40 -3.03 8.63
N GLY A 800 34.61 -3.74 9.43
CA GLY A 800 35.09 -4.49 10.60
C GLY A 800 35.26 -6.00 10.36
N ASP A 801 34.90 -6.49 9.17
CA ASP A 801 34.83 -7.92 8.79
C ASP A 801 34.12 -8.80 9.83
N ARG A 802 33.12 -8.24 10.52
CA ARG A 802 32.43 -8.93 11.63
C ARG A 802 31.29 -9.84 11.18
N CYS A 803 31.19 -10.17 9.90
CA CYS A 803 29.98 -10.75 9.30
C CYS A 803 29.57 -12.11 9.88
N GLU A 804 30.54 -12.93 10.30
CA GLU A 804 30.34 -14.33 10.65
C GLU A 804 29.82 -14.57 12.08
N THR A 805 29.98 -13.58 12.97
CA THR A 805 29.53 -13.69 14.37
C THR A 805 28.53 -12.60 14.69
N HIS A 806 27.31 -13.01 15.05
CA HIS A 806 26.24 -12.09 15.45
C HIS A 806 26.67 -11.18 16.61
N GLU A 807 27.36 -11.72 17.62
CA GLU A 807 27.86 -10.94 18.75
C GLU A 807 28.80 -9.81 18.30
N GLY A 808 29.66 -10.05 17.31
CA GLY A 808 30.61 -9.07 16.81
C GLY A 808 29.95 -7.89 16.08
N VAL A 809 28.96 -8.15 15.21
CA VAL A 809 28.25 -7.10 14.45
C VAL A 809 27.38 -6.25 15.38
N PHE A 810 26.70 -6.87 16.35
CA PHE A 810 25.65 -6.20 17.12
C PHE A 810 26.12 -5.61 18.46
N SER A 811 27.26 -6.07 19.00
CA SER A 811 27.79 -5.58 20.28
C SER A 811 28.03 -4.07 20.25
N GLY A 812 27.30 -3.31 21.08
CA GLY A 812 27.46 -1.87 21.22
C GLY A 812 26.84 -1.03 20.09
N LEU A 813 25.78 -1.53 19.41
CA LEU A 813 24.94 -0.69 18.56
C LEU A 813 24.18 0.35 19.41
N GLN A 814 24.29 1.62 19.05
CA GLN A 814 23.65 2.76 19.71
C GLN A 814 23.22 3.79 18.64
N ALA A 815 22.01 4.34 18.73
CA ALA A 815 21.63 5.48 17.88
C ALA A 815 22.28 6.77 18.39
N ASP A 816 22.58 7.73 17.51
CA ASP A 816 23.22 8.98 17.91
C ASP A 816 22.28 9.79 18.81
N GLY A 817 22.73 10.12 20.03
CA GLY A 817 21.93 10.84 21.02
C GLY A 817 21.11 9.96 21.97
N GLU A 818 21.18 8.63 21.86
CA GLU A 818 20.53 7.71 22.79
C GLU A 818 21.53 7.15 23.83
N GLN A 819 21.13 7.12 25.11
CA GLN A 819 21.97 6.59 26.20
C GLN A 819 21.95 5.06 26.30
N GLN A 820 20.98 4.38 25.67
CA GLN A 820 20.78 2.93 25.79
C GLN A 820 21.21 2.18 24.52
N SER A 821 21.81 1.00 24.69
CA SER A 821 22.18 0.08 23.62
C SER A 821 20.98 -0.73 23.11
N TRP A 822 20.98 -1.05 21.81
CA TRP A 822 20.04 -2.02 21.23
C TRP A 822 20.21 -3.39 21.88
N ARG A 823 19.10 -4.05 22.22
CA ARG A 823 19.12 -5.42 22.75
C ARG A 823 19.11 -6.42 21.59
N VAL A 824 19.87 -7.50 21.71
CA VAL A 824 19.87 -8.59 20.72
C VAL A 824 19.20 -9.78 21.37
N TRP A 825 18.15 -10.30 20.74
CA TRP A 825 17.55 -11.57 21.10
C TRP A 825 17.81 -12.59 19.99
N THR A 826 18.19 -13.80 20.36
CA THR A 826 18.39 -14.91 19.42
C THR A 826 17.30 -15.94 19.64
N GLU A 827 16.64 -16.33 18.56
CA GLU A 827 15.65 -17.39 18.57
C GLU A 827 16.22 -18.67 19.23
N GLY A 828 15.43 -19.30 20.11
CA GLY A 828 15.86 -20.46 20.90
C GLY A 828 16.70 -20.15 22.13
N ARG A 829 16.97 -18.86 22.45
CA ARG A 829 17.59 -18.44 23.72
C ARG A 829 16.62 -17.63 24.58
N PRO A 830 16.76 -17.64 25.92
CA PRO A 830 15.98 -16.77 26.79
C PRO A 830 16.14 -15.29 26.40
N ARG A 831 15.02 -14.57 26.36
CA ARG A 831 15.01 -13.12 26.10
C ARG A 831 15.83 -12.39 27.17
N PRO A 832 16.64 -11.38 26.82
CA PRO A 832 17.33 -10.55 27.81
C PRO A 832 16.33 -9.95 28.81
N ALA A 833 16.64 -9.98 30.11
CA ALA A 833 15.72 -9.54 31.16
C ALA A 833 15.26 -8.07 31.00
N ALA A 834 14.00 -7.82 31.33
CA ALA A 834 13.29 -6.55 31.11
C ALA A 834 13.58 -5.44 32.14
N SER A 835 14.60 -5.54 33.00
CA SER A 835 14.84 -4.55 34.06
C SER A 835 15.43 -3.25 33.50
N LEU A 836 14.58 -2.42 32.92
CA LEU A 836 14.73 -0.98 33.02
C LEU A 836 14.34 -0.63 34.47
N ASP A 837 15.22 0.04 35.21
CA ASP A 837 14.90 0.57 36.54
C ASP A 837 13.57 1.32 36.47
N ALA A 838 12.53 0.78 37.12
CA ALA A 838 11.18 1.35 37.10
C ALA A 838 11.12 2.74 37.78
N GLU A 839 12.19 3.14 38.49
CA GLU A 839 12.23 4.34 39.32
C GLU A 839 12.82 5.58 38.64
N LYS A 840 13.27 5.51 37.38
CA LYS A 840 13.72 6.70 36.64
C LYS A 840 12.88 6.96 35.40
N PRO A 841 11.94 7.92 35.42
CA PRO A 841 11.29 8.36 34.20
C PRO A 841 12.34 9.01 33.30
N ILE A 842 12.61 8.40 32.14
CA ILE A 842 13.41 9.01 31.09
C ILE A 842 12.55 10.12 30.48
N GLU A 843 12.91 11.38 30.72
CA GLU A 843 12.25 12.53 30.10
C GLU A 843 12.42 12.47 28.58
N GLY A 844 11.35 12.07 27.88
CA GLY A 844 11.30 11.99 26.43
C GLY A 844 10.24 11.02 25.91
N LYS A 845 8.99 11.49 25.77
CA LYS A 845 7.91 10.87 24.97
C LYS A 845 7.67 9.34 25.14
N GLY A 846 7.86 8.77 26.33
CA GLY A 846 7.25 7.48 26.72
C GLY A 846 7.52 6.27 25.82
N ARG A 847 8.78 6.02 25.40
CA ARG A 847 9.12 4.86 24.55
C ARG A 847 9.94 3.83 25.32
N LYS A 848 9.44 2.59 25.42
CA LYS A 848 10.15 1.41 25.95
C LYS A 848 11.11 0.85 24.87
N GLY A 849 12.05 0.00 25.29
CA GLY A 849 13.28 -0.42 24.60
C GLY A 849 13.22 -0.83 23.11
N ARG A 850 14.38 -1.09 22.50
CA ARG A 850 14.48 -1.48 21.08
C ARG A 850 15.24 -2.81 20.96
N ILE A 851 14.71 -3.76 20.19
CA ILE A 851 15.25 -5.13 20.07
C ILE A 851 15.58 -5.46 18.61
N ILE A 852 16.76 -6.05 18.42
CA ILE A 852 17.16 -6.80 17.24
C ILE A 852 16.77 -8.26 17.50
N VAL A 853 15.81 -8.78 16.75
CA VAL A 853 15.41 -10.19 16.79
C VAL A 853 16.23 -10.93 15.74
N HIS A 854 16.94 -11.97 16.15
CA HIS A 854 17.78 -12.78 15.26
C HIS A 854 17.18 -14.19 15.13
N ALA A 855 16.67 -14.51 13.94
CA ALA A 855 16.21 -15.84 13.58
C ALA A 855 17.40 -16.65 13.02
N THR A 856 17.64 -17.86 13.54
CA THR A 856 18.84 -18.65 13.21
C THR A 856 18.84 -19.31 11.84
#